data_AF-A0A1I0UYW5-F1
#
_entry.id   AF-A0A1I0UYW5-F1
#
_cell.length_a   1.000
_cell.length_b   1.000
_cell.length_c   1.000
_cell.angle_alpha   90.00
_cell.angle_beta   90.00
_cell.angle_gamma   90.00
#
_symmetry.space_group_name_H-M   'P 1'
#
loop_
_entity.id
_entity.type
_entity.pdbx_description
1 polymer ?
#
loop_
_entity_poly.entity_id
_entity_poly.type
_entity_poly.pdbx_seq_one_letter_code
_entity_poly.pdbx_strand_id
1 'polypeptide(L)'
;MLLRLVLSLGLAAGVAGGVLPAPAVAPSPGAPGGQVVAGAGVVRHAAAAASGDGTGSGTGSGTDSGTGLGADADVQVAEVPLVLDVPGDAAGAAAGAVAVDPLAPLPADAPVAALDTEEDGPLAPLVVDEGAAGRVVSEPVAVADFQTLGVTWADGPAPDVQVRTRTDDGWSAWTALEVGDDAPDAGTPDAEAAAQRAGTQTLWVGESDAVQVSVAAPADGTTTARDVELVLVGSEATGPAAVVRPAVAATPAAAGMPPVVTRAAWGAASPSCEMASAKALVGAVVHHTAGSNAYADRAQAMQQIRNDQAYHMQGRGWCDLGYNVIVDKFGTIYEGRAGSLDKAVIGVHAGGFNTGTLGVSMLGTFTTVAPSPAMTDAVARIVGWRLGAYGVDPRGTMQYWTGAGENSRFTNRTVTLPRVLGHRDVAYTACPGDRGYATLAAIRSAAAGYAPGTTTSDAASLVKALYTDLLDRPAEAGGVTSWSSLLVQGTSSADLVGVLTSSTEYRTLRVREAYEQVLGRSPDAGGAAGWVAAIAAGRLTVDDVQRLFYESPEFYQAAGATDAAFVTRVYEVMLGRAPGAAERDFWVARIAAGNRGQVAAGVWASLEAAQQRASGYYRTFLGRDPEWSGRVYWGQQLLERGEGVVRTGIAGSAEYWARALTRYPAVSA
;
A
#
# COMPACT_ATOMS: atom_id res chain seq x y z
N MET A 1 28.16 2.19 -20.67
CA MET A 1 27.99 0.82 -21.18
C MET A 1 27.08 0.01 -20.27
N LEU A 2 26.07 -0.68 -20.83
CA LEU A 2 25.38 -1.80 -20.18
C LEU A 2 25.77 -3.06 -20.97
N LEU A 3 26.12 -4.15 -20.29
CA LEU A 3 26.42 -5.42 -20.94
C LEU A 3 25.59 -6.53 -20.28
N ARG A 4 24.96 -7.38 -21.09
CA ARG A 4 24.28 -8.59 -20.65
C ARG A 4 25.09 -9.82 -21.06
N LEU A 5 25.22 -10.78 -20.15
CA LEU A 5 25.89 -12.05 -20.39
C LEU A 5 24.94 -13.19 -20.02
N VAL A 6 24.48 -13.94 -21.02
CA VAL A 6 23.57 -15.08 -20.84
C VAL A 6 24.33 -16.27 -20.24
N LEU A 7 23.90 -16.74 -19.07
CA LEU A 7 24.52 -17.86 -18.35
C LEU A 7 23.96 -19.20 -18.85
N SER A 8 24.67 -19.83 -19.79
CA SER A 8 24.32 -21.14 -20.35
C SER A 8 24.71 -22.29 -19.41
N LEU A 9 23.77 -22.76 -18.60
CA LEU A 9 23.94 -23.88 -17.66
C LEU A 9 23.86 -25.24 -18.39
N GLY A 10 24.92 -25.57 -19.14
CA GLY A 10 25.03 -26.81 -19.92
C GLY A 10 25.70 -27.96 -19.15
N LEU A 11 24.94 -29.00 -18.79
CA LEU A 11 25.50 -30.27 -18.30
C LEU A 11 26.19 -31.03 -19.44
N ALA A 12 27.52 -31.11 -19.40
CA ALA A 12 28.29 -31.92 -20.33
C ALA A 12 28.09 -33.42 -20.04
N ALA A 13 27.22 -34.08 -20.81
CA ALA A 13 27.05 -35.53 -20.78
C ALA A 13 28.32 -36.23 -21.33
N GLY A 14 29.25 -36.54 -20.44
CA GLY A 14 30.52 -37.18 -20.77
C GLY A 14 30.34 -38.59 -21.36
N VAL A 15 30.57 -38.73 -22.67
CA VAL A 15 30.59 -40.03 -23.35
C VAL A 15 31.89 -40.77 -23.02
N ALA A 16 31.81 -41.80 -22.19
CA ALA A 16 32.92 -42.72 -21.90
C ALA A 16 32.53 -44.17 -22.24
N GLY A 17 32.51 -44.50 -23.53
CA GLY A 17 32.42 -45.89 -23.99
C GLY A 17 33.75 -46.62 -23.76
N GLY A 18 33.84 -47.44 -22.73
CA GLY A 18 35.04 -48.21 -22.39
C GLY A 18 34.71 -49.56 -21.76
N VAL A 19 34.84 -50.64 -22.52
CA VAL A 19 34.61 -52.02 -22.05
C VAL A 19 35.84 -52.55 -21.32
N LEU A 20 35.69 -52.97 -20.06
CA LEU A 20 36.63 -53.86 -19.35
C LEU A 20 35.89 -54.88 -18.45
N PRO A 21 36.49 -56.04 -18.11
CA PRO A 21 35.73 -57.26 -17.80
C PRO A 21 35.53 -57.58 -16.30
N ALA A 22 34.57 -58.47 -16.00
CA ALA A 22 34.36 -59.10 -14.69
C ALA A 22 35.48 -60.12 -14.34
N PRO A 23 35.80 -60.34 -13.04
CA PRO A 23 34.99 -61.16 -12.11
C PRO A 23 34.79 -60.43 -10.74
N ALA A 24 34.28 -60.99 -9.62
CA ALA A 24 33.96 -62.37 -9.22
C ALA A 24 32.65 -62.47 -8.39
N VAL A 25 32.54 -63.43 -7.45
CA VAL A 25 31.25 -63.84 -6.81
C VAL A 25 31.31 -63.92 -5.27
N ALA A 26 30.41 -63.16 -4.61
CA ALA A 26 29.66 -63.45 -3.35
C ALA A 26 30.43 -63.72 -2.01
N PRO A 27 29.76 -63.76 -0.81
CA PRO A 27 28.31 -63.66 -0.55
C PRO A 27 27.84 -62.70 0.57
N SER A 28 26.54 -62.38 0.55
CA SER A 28 25.77 -61.82 1.68
C SER A 28 25.27 -62.89 2.66
N PRO A 29 24.83 -62.47 3.85
CA PRO A 29 23.43 -62.77 4.27
C PRO A 29 22.76 -61.54 4.92
N GLY A 30 21.44 -61.36 4.91
CA GLY A 30 20.36 -62.10 4.25
C GLY A 30 19.03 -61.34 4.37
N ALA A 31 18.12 -61.54 3.42
CA ALA A 31 16.72 -61.06 3.45
C ALA A 31 15.86 -61.94 4.40
N PRO A 32 14.52 -61.75 4.61
CA PRO A 32 13.50 -60.93 3.91
C PRO A 32 12.74 -59.98 4.86
N GLY A 33 11.74 -59.17 4.48
CA GLY A 33 11.02 -58.93 3.22
C GLY A 33 9.52 -58.75 3.50
N GLY A 34 8.82 -57.89 2.73
CA GLY A 34 7.38 -57.64 2.95
C GLY A 34 6.84 -56.49 2.12
N GLN A 35 5.93 -56.78 1.20
CA GLN A 35 5.21 -55.77 0.40
C GLN A 35 4.18 -55.03 1.25
N VAL A 36 3.86 -53.79 0.87
CA VAL A 36 2.62 -53.12 1.29
C VAL A 36 1.80 -52.77 0.05
N VAL A 37 0.51 -53.11 0.09
CA VAL A 37 -0.48 -52.90 -0.97
C VAL A 37 -1.29 -51.64 -0.65
N ALA A 38 -1.85 -51.00 -1.67
CA ALA A 38 -2.66 -49.79 -1.55
C ALA A 38 -3.96 -49.97 -0.73
N GLY A 39 -4.42 -48.88 -0.11
CA GLY A 39 -5.74 -48.78 0.52
C GLY A 39 -6.06 -47.35 0.94
N ALA A 40 -7.18 -46.80 0.45
CA ALA A 40 -7.64 -45.45 0.78
C ALA A 40 -8.52 -45.42 2.05
N GLY A 41 -8.60 -44.27 2.74
CA GLY A 41 -9.51 -44.09 3.88
C GLY A 41 -9.60 -42.64 4.37
N VAL A 42 -10.79 -42.04 4.27
CA VAL A 42 -11.13 -40.71 4.79
C VAL A 42 -11.83 -40.85 6.14
N VAL A 43 -11.39 -40.14 7.20
CA VAL A 43 -12.23 -39.87 8.38
C VAL A 43 -11.94 -38.48 8.95
N ARG A 44 -13.01 -37.79 9.36
CA ARG A 44 -13.00 -36.46 10.02
C ARG A 44 -12.55 -36.57 11.49
N HIS A 45 -12.21 -35.46 12.13
CA HIS A 45 -12.13 -35.37 13.60
C HIS A 45 -13.04 -34.26 14.13
N ALA A 46 -13.74 -34.57 15.21
CA ALA A 46 -14.44 -33.61 16.06
C ALA A 46 -13.77 -33.64 17.44
N ALA A 47 -13.65 -32.49 18.10
CA ALA A 47 -13.12 -32.38 19.45
C ALA A 47 -14.20 -31.87 20.40
N ALA A 48 -14.26 -32.45 21.60
CA ALA A 48 -15.32 -32.22 22.57
C ALA A 48 -14.97 -31.14 23.60
N ALA A 49 -16.01 -30.61 24.25
CA ALA A 49 -15.88 -29.68 25.37
C ALA A 49 -15.48 -30.37 26.69
N ALA A 50 -14.92 -29.60 27.61
CA ALA A 50 -14.71 -29.99 29.01
C ALA A 50 -15.22 -28.88 29.94
N SER A 51 -15.93 -29.28 31.00
CA SER A 51 -16.51 -28.41 32.03
C SER A 51 -15.58 -28.24 33.23
N GLY A 52 -15.81 -27.18 34.02
CA GLY A 52 -15.17 -26.98 35.33
C GLY A 52 -16.02 -26.09 36.24
N ASP A 53 -16.51 -26.65 37.34
CA ASP A 53 -17.28 -25.94 38.37
C ASP A 53 -16.39 -25.14 39.33
N GLY A 54 -16.95 -24.07 39.92
CA GLY A 54 -16.30 -23.28 40.96
C GLY A 54 -17.31 -22.47 41.80
N THR A 55 -17.54 -22.91 43.04
CA THR A 55 -18.59 -22.39 43.95
C THR A 55 -18.24 -21.09 44.68
N GLY A 56 -19.23 -20.23 44.95
CA GLY A 56 -19.11 -19.11 45.90
C GLY A 56 -20.46 -18.55 46.36
N SER A 57 -20.72 -18.53 47.68
CA SER A 57 -22.02 -18.22 48.30
C SER A 57 -22.10 -16.83 48.95
N GLY A 58 -23.27 -16.18 48.92
CA GLY A 58 -23.60 -14.97 49.70
C GLY A 58 -25.11 -14.70 49.76
N THR A 59 -25.62 -14.22 50.91
CA THR A 59 -27.04 -14.32 51.31
C THR A 59 -27.72 -12.98 51.67
N GLY A 60 -29.04 -12.88 51.44
CA GLY A 60 -29.97 -11.89 52.07
C GLY A 60 -30.74 -11.00 51.05
N SER A 61 -31.98 -11.30 50.63
CA SER A 61 -33.29 -11.23 51.33
C SER A 61 -33.91 -9.82 51.44
N GLY A 62 -35.03 -9.54 50.73
CA GLY A 62 -35.76 -8.25 50.89
C GLY A 62 -36.87 -7.89 49.87
N THR A 63 -37.88 -8.74 49.66
CA THR A 63 -39.28 -8.43 49.24
C THR A 63 -39.60 -7.36 48.15
N ASP A 64 -39.91 -7.86 46.94
CA ASP A 64 -41.20 -7.73 46.20
C ASP A 64 -41.97 -6.39 46.11
N SER A 65 -42.10 -5.84 44.89
CA SER A 65 -43.37 -5.81 44.10
C SER A 65 -43.37 -4.75 42.97
N GLY A 66 -43.72 -5.13 41.73
CA GLY A 66 -43.85 -4.16 40.62
C GLY A 66 -43.70 -4.71 39.19
N THR A 67 -44.70 -5.44 38.69
CA THR A 67 -45.05 -5.64 37.26
C THR A 67 -43.92 -5.63 36.21
N GLY A 68 -43.51 -6.81 35.75
CA GLY A 68 -42.48 -6.95 34.73
C GLY A 68 -42.91 -6.65 33.29
N LEU A 69 -41.95 -6.19 32.49
CA LEU A 69 -41.91 -6.38 31.04
C LEU A 69 -40.61 -7.14 30.74
N GLY A 70 -40.73 -8.27 30.04
CA GLY A 70 -39.61 -9.18 29.80
C GLY A 70 -38.57 -8.59 28.84
N ALA A 71 -37.30 -8.78 29.17
CA ALA A 71 -36.19 -8.62 28.24
C ALA A 71 -36.02 -9.86 27.35
N ASP A 72 -35.07 -9.77 26.43
CA ASP A 72 -34.47 -10.87 25.68
C ASP A 72 -35.38 -11.57 24.64
N ALA A 73 -35.43 -10.96 23.46
CA ALA A 73 -35.68 -11.67 22.21
C ALA A 73 -34.39 -11.68 21.38
N ASP A 74 -33.81 -12.87 21.20
CA ASP A 74 -32.67 -13.09 20.31
C ASP A 74 -32.98 -12.58 18.89
N VAL A 75 -32.23 -11.57 18.43
CA VAL A 75 -32.29 -11.12 17.05
C VAL A 75 -31.51 -12.10 16.17
N GLN A 76 -32.23 -13.11 15.66
CA GLN A 76 -31.73 -13.99 14.62
C GLN A 76 -31.42 -13.18 13.34
N VAL A 77 -30.12 -12.98 13.08
CA VAL A 77 -29.63 -12.38 11.83
C VAL A 77 -29.93 -13.35 10.69
N ALA A 78 -30.86 -12.98 9.81
CA ALA A 78 -31.19 -13.75 8.62
C ALA A 78 -30.35 -13.25 7.44
N GLU A 79 -29.61 -14.16 6.79
CA GLU A 79 -28.84 -13.85 5.60
C GLU A 79 -29.77 -13.50 4.43
N VAL A 80 -29.52 -12.36 3.79
CA VAL A 80 -30.18 -11.96 2.53
C VAL A 80 -29.28 -12.39 1.37
N PRO A 81 -29.78 -13.16 0.38
CA PRO A 81 -28.95 -13.61 -0.74
C PRO A 81 -28.54 -12.44 -1.64
N LEU A 82 -27.24 -12.17 -1.71
CA LEU A 82 -26.68 -11.20 -2.66
C LEU A 82 -26.78 -11.76 -4.10
N VAL A 83 -27.42 -11.01 -4.99
CA VAL A 83 -27.31 -11.19 -6.44
C VAL A 83 -26.46 -10.05 -6.98
N LEU A 84 -25.23 -10.37 -7.41
CA LEU A 84 -24.33 -9.44 -8.09
C LEU A 84 -24.62 -9.50 -9.59
N ASP A 85 -25.24 -8.44 -10.12
CA ASP A 85 -25.43 -8.27 -11.56
C ASP A 85 -24.28 -7.43 -12.12
N VAL A 86 -23.63 -7.92 -13.18
CA VAL A 86 -22.46 -7.28 -13.81
C VAL A 86 -22.86 -6.79 -15.20
N PRO A 87 -22.94 -5.47 -15.44
CA PRO A 87 -23.21 -4.95 -16.78
C PRO A 87 -22.05 -5.26 -17.73
N GLY A 88 -22.31 -6.04 -18.78
CA GLY A 88 -21.34 -6.38 -19.81
C GLY A 88 -21.14 -5.29 -20.87
N ASP A 89 -20.06 -5.41 -21.64
CA ASP A 89 -19.60 -4.45 -22.64
C ASP A 89 -20.61 -4.15 -23.76
N ALA A 90 -20.54 -2.90 -24.25
CA ALA A 90 -21.06 -2.52 -25.56
C ALA A 90 -20.09 -1.56 -26.27
N ALA A 91 -19.43 -2.05 -27.32
CA ALA A 91 -18.61 -1.23 -28.21
C ALA A 91 -19.48 -0.55 -29.30
N GLY A 92 -19.12 0.66 -29.74
CA GLY A 92 -19.70 1.19 -30.98
C GLY A 92 -19.56 2.69 -31.28
N ALA A 93 -18.76 2.96 -32.33
CA ALA A 93 -18.85 4.11 -33.25
C ALA A 93 -18.31 5.50 -32.82
N ALA A 94 -17.80 6.21 -33.84
CA ALA A 94 -17.01 7.44 -33.75
C ALA A 94 -17.64 8.58 -34.57
N ALA A 95 -17.24 9.84 -34.29
CA ALA A 95 -16.94 10.90 -35.28
C ALA A 95 -16.70 12.25 -34.59
N GLY A 96 -15.81 13.10 -35.14
CA GLY A 96 -15.73 14.51 -34.73
C GLY A 96 -14.34 15.15 -34.76
N ALA A 97 -13.66 15.17 -35.90
CA ALA A 97 -12.43 15.94 -36.05
C ALA A 97 -12.74 17.45 -36.20
N VAL A 98 -11.90 18.31 -35.62
CA VAL A 98 -11.79 19.73 -35.99
C VAL A 98 -10.31 20.03 -36.22
N ALA A 99 -9.99 20.44 -37.44
CA ALA A 99 -8.63 20.81 -37.86
C ALA A 99 -8.44 22.34 -37.80
N VAL A 100 -7.21 22.76 -37.52
CA VAL A 100 -6.68 24.08 -37.88
C VAL A 100 -5.26 23.91 -38.43
N ASP A 101 -4.96 24.68 -39.49
CA ASP A 101 -3.90 24.44 -40.48
C ASP A 101 -2.51 25.02 -40.06
N PRO A 102 -1.41 24.80 -40.81
CA PRO A 102 -0.06 24.72 -40.25
C PRO A 102 0.84 25.91 -40.65
N LEU A 103 2.04 25.97 -40.04
CA LEU A 103 3.12 26.82 -40.51
C LEU A 103 4.46 26.07 -40.63
N ALA A 104 4.80 25.82 -41.91
CA ALA A 104 6.10 25.63 -42.56
C ALA A 104 7.21 24.74 -41.91
N PRO A 105 7.83 23.83 -42.68
CA PRO A 105 8.86 22.91 -42.18
C PRO A 105 10.27 23.53 -42.16
N LEU A 106 11.13 22.97 -41.31
CA LEU A 106 12.59 23.08 -41.38
C LEU A 106 13.19 21.66 -41.55
N PRO A 107 14.40 21.53 -42.12
CA PRO A 107 14.70 20.44 -43.05
C PRO A 107 14.92 19.08 -42.40
N ALA A 108 14.54 18.03 -43.14
CA ALA A 108 14.94 16.66 -42.88
C ALA A 108 16.43 16.42 -43.20
N ASP A 109 16.90 15.24 -42.81
CA ASP A 109 18.20 14.64 -43.13
C ASP A 109 19.45 15.25 -42.47
N ALA A 110 19.56 15.01 -41.16
CA ALA A 110 20.77 14.38 -40.64
C ALA A 110 20.37 13.01 -40.05
N PRO A 111 21.01 11.89 -40.43
CA PRO A 111 20.69 10.59 -39.85
C PRO A 111 21.15 10.57 -38.39
N VAL A 112 20.21 10.68 -37.46
CA VAL A 112 20.46 10.27 -36.07
C VAL A 112 20.59 8.75 -36.13
N ALA A 113 21.81 8.25 -35.96
CA ALA A 113 22.03 6.81 -35.88
C ALA A 113 21.19 6.25 -34.74
N ALA A 114 20.44 5.17 -35.01
CA ALA A 114 19.84 4.39 -33.95
C ALA A 114 20.97 3.92 -33.03
N LEU A 115 20.81 4.15 -31.72
CA LEU A 115 21.65 3.52 -30.71
C LEU A 115 21.14 2.09 -30.47
N ASP A 116 21.14 1.30 -31.54
CA ASP A 116 21.07 -0.15 -31.49
C ASP A 116 22.48 -0.65 -31.12
N THR A 117 22.78 -0.62 -29.83
CA THR A 117 23.93 -1.34 -29.24
C THR A 117 23.47 -2.16 -28.04
N GLU A 118 22.50 -3.05 -28.25
CA GLU A 118 22.60 -4.37 -27.61
C GLU A 118 23.79 -5.08 -28.26
N GLU A 119 25.00 -4.82 -27.76
CA GLU A 119 26.08 -5.79 -27.95
C GLU A 119 25.76 -7.00 -27.06
N ASP A 120 25.18 -8.02 -27.68
CA ASP A 120 25.20 -9.39 -27.15
C ASP A 120 26.67 -9.76 -26.88
N GLY A 121 27.07 -9.65 -25.61
CA GLY A 121 28.39 -10.03 -25.17
C GLY A 121 28.64 -11.51 -25.49
N PRO A 122 29.91 -11.92 -25.69
CA PRO A 122 30.21 -13.32 -25.97
C PRO A 122 29.59 -14.21 -24.91
N LEU A 123 28.75 -15.16 -25.34
CA LEU A 123 28.21 -16.23 -24.50
C LEU A 123 29.38 -16.88 -23.76
N ALA A 124 29.51 -16.62 -22.45
CA ALA A 124 30.54 -17.22 -21.64
C ALA A 124 30.12 -18.67 -21.33
N PRO A 125 30.75 -19.70 -21.93
CA PRO A 125 30.42 -21.07 -21.58
C PRO A 125 30.84 -21.31 -20.13
N LEU A 126 29.91 -21.76 -19.29
CA LEU A 126 30.22 -22.31 -17.97
C LEU A 126 30.98 -23.63 -18.16
N VAL A 127 32.32 -23.55 -18.23
CA VAL A 127 33.18 -24.73 -18.18
C VAL A 127 33.18 -25.25 -16.75
N VAL A 128 32.85 -26.52 -16.58
CA VAL A 128 32.76 -27.15 -15.26
C VAL A 128 34.15 -27.44 -14.72
N ASP A 129 34.60 -26.64 -13.76
CA ASP A 129 35.59 -27.07 -12.76
C ASP A 129 34.83 -27.48 -11.50
N GLU A 130 35.13 -28.64 -10.92
CA GLU A 130 34.48 -29.13 -9.69
C GLU A 130 35.03 -28.39 -8.47
N GLY A 131 34.65 -27.11 -8.37
CA GLY A 131 34.84 -26.30 -7.17
C GLY A 131 34.21 -26.98 -5.95
N ALA A 132 34.96 -27.04 -4.84
CA ALA A 132 34.53 -27.72 -3.64
C ALA A 132 33.14 -27.24 -3.16
N ALA A 133 32.28 -28.20 -2.80
CA ALA A 133 30.95 -28.01 -2.21
C ALA A 133 29.78 -27.63 -3.16
N GLY A 134 29.73 -28.21 -4.37
CA GLY A 134 28.46 -28.31 -5.12
C GLY A 134 27.96 -26.98 -5.69
N ARG A 135 28.87 -26.17 -6.24
CA ARG A 135 28.53 -24.98 -7.04
C ARG A 135 29.20 -25.09 -8.40
N VAL A 136 28.54 -24.58 -9.43
CA VAL A 136 29.15 -24.34 -10.74
C VAL A 136 29.83 -22.96 -10.70
N VAL A 137 30.95 -22.79 -11.38
CA VAL A 137 31.72 -21.54 -11.46
C VAL A 137 31.97 -21.22 -12.94
N SER A 138 31.82 -19.96 -13.35
CA SER A 138 32.15 -19.53 -14.72
C SER A 138 33.66 -19.39 -14.91
N GLU A 139 34.12 -19.53 -16.16
CA GLU A 139 35.41 -18.98 -16.55
C GLU A 139 35.47 -17.45 -16.26
N PRO A 140 36.67 -16.87 -16.04
CA PRO A 140 36.84 -15.43 -15.99
C PRO A 140 36.37 -14.72 -17.25
N VAL A 141 35.35 -13.87 -17.14
CA VAL A 141 34.90 -13.02 -18.24
C VAL A 141 35.58 -11.67 -18.08
N ALA A 142 36.50 -11.34 -19.00
CA ALA A 142 37.12 -10.02 -19.06
C ALA A 142 36.14 -9.00 -19.66
N VAL A 143 35.82 -7.95 -18.91
CA VAL A 143 34.91 -6.87 -19.28
C VAL A 143 35.47 -5.60 -18.66
N ALA A 144 35.86 -4.62 -19.48
CA ALA A 144 36.42 -3.37 -18.98
C ALA A 144 35.34 -2.45 -18.36
N ASP A 145 35.78 -1.61 -17.42
CA ASP A 145 35.10 -0.39 -16.97
C ASP A 145 33.65 -0.57 -16.46
N PHE A 146 33.35 -1.73 -15.87
CA PHE A 146 32.10 -1.96 -15.15
C PHE A 146 32.26 -1.67 -13.65
N GLN A 147 31.22 -1.09 -13.04
CA GLN A 147 31.24 -0.61 -11.65
C GLN A 147 30.12 -1.20 -10.78
N THR A 148 29.03 -1.63 -11.40
CA THR A 148 27.88 -2.28 -10.74
C THR A 148 27.52 -3.55 -11.51
N LEU A 149 27.04 -4.56 -10.79
CA LEU A 149 26.45 -5.75 -11.39
C LEU A 149 25.15 -6.17 -10.69
N GLY A 150 24.36 -6.99 -11.36
CA GLY A 150 23.23 -7.74 -10.80
C GLY A 150 22.90 -8.94 -11.69
N VAL A 151 22.06 -9.85 -11.21
CA VAL A 151 21.63 -11.03 -11.99
C VAL A 151 20.13 -11.04 -12.12
N THR A 152 19.63 -11.28 -13.34
CA THR A 152 18.20 -11.35 -13.65
C THR A 152 17.83 -12.70 -14.26
N TRP A 153 16.55 -13.08 -14.17
CA TRP A 153 16.01 -14.28 -14.80
C TRP A 153 14.55 -14.02 -15.23
N ALA A 154 14.09 -14.75 -16.24
CA ALA A 154 12.73 -14.62 -16.76
C ALA A 154 11.73 -15.34 -15.85
N ASP A 155 11.96 -16.64 -15.61
CA ASP A 155 11.05 -17.54 -14.90
C ASP A 155 11.79 -18.42 -13.89
N GLY A 156 11.05 -18.94 -12.90
CA GLY A 156 11.53 -19.92 -11.94
C GLY A 156 11.97 -19.33 -10.58
N PRO A 157 12.33 -20.19 -9.61
CA PRO A 157 12.80 -19.74 -8.30
C PRO A 157 14.15 -19.03 -8.42
N ALA A 158 14.41 -18.10 -7.52
CA ALA A 158 15.64 -17.31 -7.54
C ALA A 158 16.90 -18.20 -7.43
N PRO A 159 17.90 -18.04 -8.30
CA PRO A 159 19.15 -18.78 -8.20
C PRO A 159 19.99 -18.28 -7.01
N ASP A 160 20.62 -19.20 -6.27
CA ASP A 160 21.71 -18.84 -5.34
C ASP A 160 22.95 -18.50 -6.17
N VAL A 161 23.27 -17.21 -6.23
CA VAL A 161 24.39 -16.66 -7.00
C VAL A 161 25.39 -15.93 -6.10
N GLN A 162 26.67 -16.23 -6.34
CA GLN A 162 27.81 -15.51 -5.81
C GLN A 162 28.62 -14.94 -6.98
N VAL A 163 29.29 -13.82 -6.75
CA VAL A 163 30.16 -13.16 -7.71
C VAL A 163 31.52 -12.86 -7.10
N ARG A 164 32.54 -12.76 -7.93
CA ARG A 164 33.78 -12.04 -7.62
C ARG A 164 34.21 -11.22 -8.82
N THR A 165 34.86 -10.09 -8.57
CA THR A 165 35.39 -9.22 -9.63
C THR A 165 36.89 -9.08 -9.51
N ARG A 166 37.53 -8.62 -10.58
CA ARG A 166 38.95 -8.34 -10.65
C ARG A 166 39.20 -6.85 -10.85
N THR A 167 40.23 -6.36 -10.20
CA THR A 167 40.84 -5.03 -10.40
C THR A 167 42.35 -5.20 -10.58
N ASP A 168 43.09 -4.11 -10.74
CA ASP A 168 44.58 -4.12 -10.74
C ASP A 168 45.19 -4.79 -9.49
N ASP A 169 44.49 -4.73 -8.34
CA ASP A 169 44.91 -5.37 -7.08
C ASP A 169 44.59 -6.89 -7.03
N GLY A 170 43.96 -7.44 -8.07
CA GLY A 170 43.59 -8.85 -8.21
C GLY A 170 42.11 -9.15 -7.98
N TRP A 171 41.81 -10.40 -7.64
CA TRP A 171 40.43 -10.88 -7.45
C TRP A 171 39.88 -10.57 -6.05
N SER A 172 38.62 -10.14 -6.00
CA SER A 172 37.86 -10.04 -4.76
C SER A 172 37.58 -11.41 -4.14
N ALA A 173 37.21 -11.40 -2.85
CA ALA A 173 36.50 -12.55 -2.27
C ALA A 173 35.14 -12.76 -2.95
N TRP A 174 34.61 -13.98 -2.89
CA TRP A 174 33.25 -14.29 -3.32
C TRP A 174 32.23 -13.57 -2.44
N THR A 175 31.26 -12.94 -3.09
CA THR A 175 30.16 -12.17 -2.48
C THR A 175 28.83 -12.73 -2.97
N ALA A 176 27.94 -13.12 -2.06
CA ALA A 176 26.59 -13.54 -2.42
C ALA A 176 25.73 -12.33 -2.82
N LEU A 177 24.89 -12.49 -3.84
CA LEU A 177 23.92 -11.48 -4.24
C LEU A 177 22.59 -11.70 -3.50
N GLU A 178 22.04 -10.63 -2.90
CA GLU A 178 20.72 -10.71 -2.27
C GLU A 178 19.63 -10.70 -3.35
N VAL A 179 18.67 -11.62 -3.24
CA VAL A 179 17.50 -11.69 -4.12
C VAL A 179 16.61 -10.46 -3.91
N GLY A 180 16.20 -9.82 -4.99
CA GLY A 180 15.30 -8.67 -4.95
C GLY A 180 13.84 -9.10 -4.94
N ASP A 181 13.22 -9.15 -3.75
CA ASP A 181 11.78 -9.35 -3.60
C ASP A 181 10.94 -8.17 -4.15
N ASP A 182 11.58 -7.06 -4.51
CA ASP A 182 10.96 -5.91 -5.15
C ASP A 182 10.19 -6.30 -6.43
N ALA A 183 8.93 -5.88 -6.51
CA ALA A 183 8.03 -6.11 -7.64
C ALA A 183 7.01 -4.95 -7.77
N PRO A 184 6.50 -4.68 -8.99
CA PRO A 184 5.37 -3.80 -9.20
C PRO A 184 4.06 -4.39 -8.66
N ASP A 185 3.11 -3.52 -8.30
CA ASP A 185 1.73 -3.91 -7.99
C ASP A 185 0.99 -4.23 -9.31
N ALA A 186 0.12 -5.24 -9.34
CA ALA A 186 -0.65 -5.59 -10.54
C ALA A 186 -1.53 -4.43 -11.03
N GLY A 187 -1.62 -4.26 -12.36
CA GLY A 187 -2.35 -3.16 -13.01
C GLY A 187 -1.64 -1.81 -12.94
N THR A 188 -0.34 -1.79 -12.63
CA THR A 188 0.53 -0.62 -12.84
C THR A 188 1.27 -0.73 -14.17
N PRO A 189 1.68 0.40 -14.79
CA PRO A 189 2.47 0.39 -16.03
C PRO A 189 3.75 -0.46 -15.97
N ASP A 190 4.40 -0.55 -14.81
CA ASP A 190 5.58 -1.41 -14.59
C ASP A 190 5.26 -2.91 -14.60
N ALA A 191 4.04 -3.31 -14.21
CA ALA A 191 3.58 -4.70 -14.29
C ALA A 191 3.10 -5.10 -15.70
N GLU A 192 2.82 -4.10 -16.55
CA GLU A 192 2.43 -4.29 -17.96
C GLU A 192 3.65 -4.21 -18.92
N ALA A 193 4.84 -3.93 -18.39
CA ALA A 193 6.07 -3.84 -19.17
C ALA A 193 6.50 -5.21 -19.72
N ALA A 194 6.46 -5.37 -21.04
CA ALA A 194 6.70 -6.64 -21.73
C ALA A 194 8.10 -7.27 -21.55
N ALA A 195 9.04 -6.57 -20.90
CA ALA A 195 10.41 -7.00 -20.63
C ALA A 195 10.69 -7.17 -19.12
N GLN A 196 9.65 -7.29 -18.27
CA GLN A 196 9.83 -7.44 -16.83
C GLN A 196 10.61 -8.72 -16.48
N ARG A 197 11.63 -8.59 -15.63
CA ARG A 197 12.47 -9.72 -15.17
C ARG A 197 12.64 -9.71 -13.65
N ALA A 198 12.64 -10.90 -13.06
CA ALA A 198 13.06 -11.08 -11.66
C ALA A 198 14.57 -10.85 -11.56
N GLY A 199 15.07 -10.47 -10.39
CA GLY A 199 16.49 -10.14 -10.25
C GLY A 199 17.00 -10.00 -8.82
N THR A 200 18.31 -9.94 -8.68
CA THR A 200 19.00 -9.59 -7.43
C THR A 200 18.95 -8.09 -7.18
N GLN A 201 19.28 -7.66 -5.96
CA GLN A 201 19.78 -6.32 -5.69
C GLN A 201 21.09 -6.07 -6.47
N THR A 202 21.45 -4.81 -6.67
CA THR A 202 22.71 -4.43 -7.30
C THR A 202 23.90 -4.50 -6.33
N LEU A 203 25.04 -4.95 -6.84
CA LEU A 203 26.32 -4.87 -6.14
C LEU A 203 27.22 -3.84 -6.83
N TRP A 204 27.50 -2.74 -6.13
CA TRP A 204 28.60 -1.84 -6.49
C TRP A 204 29.94 -2.48 -6.14
N VAL A 205 30.79 -2.67 -7.15
CA VAL A 205 32.12 -3.29 -7.06
C VAL A 205 33.25 -2.28 -7.27
N GLY A 206 32.95 -1.07 -7.79
CA GLY A 206 33.97 -0.13 -8.27
C GLY A 206 34.56 -0.58 -9.61
N GLU A 207 35.44 0.23 -10.21
CA GLU A 207 36.03 -0.09 -11.52
C GLU A 207 36.66 -1.50 -11.51
N SER A 208 36.09 -2.38 -12.32
CA SER A 208 36.46 -3.79 -12.42
C SER A 208 36.68 -4.17 -13.88
N ASP A 209 37.65 -5.05 -14.14
CA ASP A 209 38.10 -5.44 -15.48
C ASP A 209 37.79 -6.91 -15.83
N ALA A 210 37.32 -7.69 -14.86
CA ALA A 210 36.76 -9.03 -15.08
C ALA A 210 35.77 -9.43 -13.98
N VAL A 211 34.92 -10.41 -14.29
CA VAL A 211 33.94 -11.01 -13.38
C VAL A 211 33.97 -12.54 -13.47
N GLN A 212 33.67 -13.20 -12.35
CA GLN A 212 33.24 -14.60 -12.32
C GLN A 212 31.95 -14.74 -11.52
N VAL A 213 31.11 -15.66 -11.97
CA VAL A 213 29.84 -16.01 -11.34
C VAL A 213 29.93 -17.44 -10.82
N SER A 214 29.36 -17.69 -9.65
CA SER A 214 29.17 -19.03 -9.11
C SER A 214 27.72 -19.26 -8.71
N VAL A 215 27.08 -20.27 -9.29
CA VAL A 215 25.69 -20.64 -9.04
C VAL A 215 25.66 -21.97 -8.27
N ALA A 216 24.80 -22.09 -7.26
CA ALA A 216 24.62 -23.37 -6.57
C ALA A 216 24.15 -24.47 -7.56
N ALA A 217 24.78 -25.64 -7.53
CA ALA A 217 24.36 -26.79 -8.32
C ALA A 217 23.29 -27.57 -7.54
N PRO A 218 22.06 -27.73 -8.09
CA PRO A 218 21.05 -28.57 -7.46
C PRO A 218 21.52 -30.02 -7.39
N ALA A 219 21.19 -30.73 -6.31
CA ALA A 219 21.64 -32.11 -6.09
C ALA A 219 21.09 -33.13 -7.12
N ASP A 220 20.09 -32.73 -7.91
CA ASP A 220 19.50 -33.48 -9.02
C ASP A 220 19.95 -32.98 -10.41
N GLY A 221 20.79 -31.94 -10.47
CA GLY A 221 21.28 -31.31 -11.70
C GLY A 221 20.30 -30.35 -12.37
N THR A 222 19.14 -30.02 -11.77
CA THR A 222 18.11 -29.20 -12.43
C THR A 222 18.06 -27.74 -11.94
N THR A 223 18.80 -26.85 -12.60
CA THR A 223 18.61 -25.40 -12.39
C THR A 223 17.27 -24.97 -12.99
N THR A 224 16.36 -24.50 -12.13
CA THR A 224 14.96 -24.20 -12.50
C THR A 224 14.72 -22.75 -12.90
N ALA A 225 15.66 -21.84 -12.60
CA ALA A 225 15.68 -20.48 -13.14
C ALA A 225 15.99 -20.50 -14.64
N ARG A 226 15.22 -19.76 -15.45
CA ARG A 226 15.36 -19.70 -16.91
C ARG A 226 15.87 -18.35 -17.38
N ASP A 227 16.59 -18.39 -18.50
CA ASP A 227 17.16 -17.22 -19.18
C ASP A 227 17.93 -16.31 -18.22
N VAL A 228 18.83 -16.90 -17.44
CA VAL A 228 19.60 -16.18 -16.41
C VAL A 228 20.67 -15.30 -17.06
N GLU A 229 20.67 -14.01 -16.75
CA GLU A 229 21.56 -13.01 -17.31
C GLU A 229 22.33 -12.30 -16.19
N LEU A 230 23.66 -12.22 -16.33
CA LEU A 230 24.46 -11.28 -15.58
C LEU A 230 24.40 -9.92 -16.29
N VAL A 231 23.95 -8.89 -15.57
CA VAL A 231 23.86 -7.51 -16.06
C VAL A 231 25.01 -6.72 -15.43
N LEU A 232 25.87 -6.14 -16.27
CA LEU A 232 26.99 -5.30 -15.88
C LEU A 232 26.72 -3.85 -16.30
N VAL A 233 27.01 -2.91 -15.41
CA VAL A 233 26.78 -1.47 -15.62
C VAL A 233 28.08 -0.71 -15.39
N GLY A 234 28.57 -0.04 -16.43
CA GLY A 234 29.77 0.80 -16.41
C GLY A 234 29.49 2.28 -16.21
N SER A 235 30.55 3.03 -15.94
CA SER A 235 30.50 4.48 -15.63
C SER A 235 29.75 5.30 -16.70
N GLU A 236 29.94 4.98 -17.98
CA GLU A 236 29.30 5.62 -19.14
C GLU A 236 27.86 5.13 -19.45
N ALA A 237 27.16 4.44 -18.54
CA ALA A 237 25.80 3.90 -18.82
C ALA A 237 24.68 4.97 -18.92
N THR A 238 25.01 6.24 -18.68
CA THR A 238 24.14 7.40 -18.88
C THR A 238 24.85 8.39 -19.80
N GLY A 239 24.07 9.07 -20.67
CA GLY A 239 24.56 9.89 -21.80
C GLY A 239 25.53 11.05 -21.46
N PRO A 240 25.92 11.81 -22.51
CA PRO A 240 27.19 12.53 -22.58
C PRO A 240 27.52 13.32 -21.32
N ALA A 241 28.66 12.95 -20.71
CA ALA A 241 29.16 13.40 -19.41
C ALA A 241 28.61 14.77 -18.97
N ALA A 242 27.48 14.73 -18.25
CA ALA A 242 26.94 15.91 -17.61
C ALA A 242 28.02 16.41 -16.65
N VAL A 243 28.64 17.55 -16.98
CA VAL A 243 29.66 18.19 -16.15
C VAL A 243 29.13 18.18 -14.73
N VAL A 244 29.84 17.50 -13.82
CA VAL A 244 29.48 17.42 -12.41
C VAL A 244 29.69 18.80 -11.81
N ARG A 245 28.74 19.69 -12.06
CA ARG A 245 28.55 20.92 -11.31
C ARG A 245 28.40 20.46 -9.85
N PRO A 246 29.02 21.16 -8.88
CA PRO A 246 28.76 20.87 -7.48
C PRO A 246 27.24 20.81 -7.29
N ALA A 247 26.74 19.69 -6.76
CA ALA A 247 25.30 19.46 -6.62
C ALA A 247 24.75 20.42 -5.57
N VAL A 248 24.45 21.64 -6.01
CA VAL A 248 23.68 22.62 -5.25
C VAL A 248 22.30 22.02 -5.15
N ALA A 249 21.99 21.44 -3.98
CA ALA A 249 20.65 20.99 -3.65
C ALA A 249 19.68 22.14 -3.98
N ALA A 250 18.62 21.84 -4.72
CA ALA A 250 17.73 22.89 -5.20
C ALA A 250 17.13 23.63 -4.00
N THR A 251 17.07 24.96 -4.08
CA THR A 251 16.38 25.76 -3.07
C THR A 251 14.94 25.25 -2.96
N PRO A 252 14.43 24.92 -1.76
CA PRO A 252 13.11 24.33 -1.60
C PRO A 252 12.01 25.16 -2.27
N ALA A 253 11.40 24.64 -3.33
CA ALA A 253 10.27 25.27 -4.01
C ALA A 253 8.96 25.14 -3.20
N ALA A 254 8.84 24.06 -2.43
CA ALA A 254 7.71 23.81 -1.53
C ALA A 254 8.09 24.12 -0.08
N ALA A 255 7.15 24.69 0.68
CA ALA A 255 7.35 25.01 2.10
C ALA A 255 7.69 23.75 2.91
N GLY A 256 8.73 23.85 3.75
CA GLY A 256 9.19 22.75 4.61
C GLY A 256 9.90 21.60 3.89
N MET A 257 10.03 21.61 2.55
CA MET A 257 10.74 20.56 1.83
C MET A 257 12.24 20.57 2.21
N PRO A 258 12.84 19.42 2.56
CA PRO A 258 14.27 19.36 2.84
C PRO A 258 15.08 19.62 1.55
N PRO A 259 16.37 19.96 1.63
CA PRO A 259 17.22 20.07 0.45
C PRO A 259 17.33 18.71 -0.27
N VAL A 260 16.94 18.67 -1.55
CA VAL A 260 17.00 17.47 -2.40
C VAL A 260 17.85 17.75 -3.64
N VAL A 261 18.65 16.76 -4.03
CA VAL A 261 19.30 16.71 -5.34
C VAL A 261 18.28 16.19 -6.36
N THR A 262 17.86 17.06 -7.26
CA THR A 262 16.88 16.75 -8.31
C THR A 262 17.41 15.72 -9.29
N ARG A 263 16.51 15.02 -9.99
CA ARG A 263 16.88 14.08 -11.08
C ARG A 263 17.86 14.66 -12.10
N ALA A 264 17.64 15.90 -12.54
CA ALA A 264 18.55 16.57 -13.46
C ALA A 264 19.95 16.84 -12.86
N ALA A 265 20.04 17.07 -11.54
CA ALA A 265 21.30 17.35 -10.86
C ALA A 265 22.16 16.10 -10.60
N TRP A 266 21.55 14.93 -10.42
CA TRP A 266 22.29 13.65 -10.35
C TRP A 266 22.41 12.91 -11.69
N GLY A 267 21.82 13.43 -12.78
CA GLY A 267 21.96 12.88 -14.13
C GLY A 267 21.07 11.67 -14.39
N ALA A 268 19.83 11.70 -13.88
CA ALA A 268 18.84 10.65 -14.11
C ALA A 268 18.47 10.50 -15.60
N ALA A 269 18.28 9.25 -16.03
CA ALA A 269 17.54 8.97 -17.27
C ALA A 269 16.07 9.43 -17.15
N SER A 270 15.42 9.70 -18.28
CA SER A 270 13.95 9.86 -18.32
C SER A 270 13.27 8.51 -18.07
N PRO A 271 12.11 8.46 -17.40
CA PRO A 271 11.36 7.21 -17.26
C PRO A 271 10.90 6.70 -18.64
N SER A 272 10.83 5.38 -18.81
CA SER A 272 10.42 4.72 -20.06
C SER A 272 8.91 4.55 -20.21
N CYS A 273 8.12 4.83 -19.16
CA CYS A 273 6.67 4.87 -19.21
C CYS A 273 6.08 5.99 -18.31
N GLU A 274 4.76 6.19 -18.36
CA GLU A 274 4.08 7.15 -17.48
C GLU A 274 4.07 6.69 -16.01
N MET A 275 4.44 7.58 -15.09
CA MET A 275 4.49 7.28 -13.66
C MET A 275 3.09 7.31 -13.03
N ALA A 276 2.57 6.13 -12.69
CA ALA A 276 1.33 6.00 -11.93
C ALA A 276 1.45 6.63 -10.53
N SER A 277 0.35 7.18 -10.02
CA SER A 277 0.31 7.79 -8.68
C SER A 277 -0.95 7.42 -7.91
N ALA A 278 -0.79 7.04 -6.65
CA ALA A 278 -1.88 6.91 -5.70
C ALA A 278 -2.50 8.27 -5.36
N LYS A 279 -3.71 8.26 -4.77
CA LYS A 279 -4.41 9.49 -4.34
C LYS A 279 -3.79 10.14 -3.10
N ALA A 280 -3.16 9.35 -2.23
CA ALA A 280 -2.55 9.81 -0.98
C ALA A 280 -1.41 8.87 -0.57
N LEU A 281 -0.52 9.36 0.29
CA LEU A 281 0.38 8.50 1.06
C LEU A 281 -0.29 8.06 2.37
N VAL A 282 -0.12 6.81 2.77
CA VAL A 282 -0.57 6.23 4.05
C VAL A 282 0.58 5.75 4.94
N GLY A 283 1.79 5.63 4.38
CA GLY A 283 3.00 5.21 5.09
C GLY A 283 4.26 5.30 4.23
N ALA A 284 5.39 4.82 4.75
CA ALA A 284 6.70 4.81 4.10
C ALA A 284 7.44 3.50 4.41
N VAL A 285 8.05 2.91 3.38
CA VAL A 285 8.89 1.70 3.51
C VAL A 285 10.35 2.11 3.41
N VAL A 286 11.11 1.83 4.46
CA VAL A 286 12.54 2.14 4.53
C VAL A 286 13.35 0.94 4.04
N HIS A 287 14.23 1.23 3.09
CA HIS A 287 15.07 0.28 2.38
C HIS A 287 16.55 0.53 2.63
N HIS A 288 17.36 -0.42 2.18
CA HIS A 288 18.73 -0.15 1.75
C HIS A 288 18.88 -0.59 0.29
N THR A 289 19.96 -0.20 -0.39
CA THR A 289 20.25 -0.73 -1.74
C THR A 289 21.05 -2.04 -1.71
N ALA A 290 21.38 -2.55 -0.53
CA ALA A 290 22.22 -3.73 -0.25
C ALA A 290 23.67 -3.66 -0.80
N GLY A 291 23.99 -2.67 -1.62
CA GLY A 291 25.32 -2.46 -2.21
C GLY A 291 26.39 -1.95 -1.23
N SER A 292 27.57 -1.65 -1.77
CA SER A 292 28.75 -1.25 -0.99
C SER A 292 28.60 0.10 -0.28
N ASN A 293 29.14 0.19 0.94
CA ASN A 293 29.28 1.45 1.69
C ASN A 293 30.56 2.23 1.31
N ALA A 294 31.38 1.73 0.39
CA ALA A 294 32.76 2.19 0.18
C ALA A 294 32.89 3.52 -0.58
N TYR A 295 31.84 4.02 -1.24
CA TYR A 295 31.89 5.26 -2.03
C TYR A 295 32.46 6.45 -1.24
N ALA A 296 33.47 7.13 -1.78
CA ALA A 296 34.25 8.14 -1.08
C ALA A 296 33.52 9.49 -0.96
N ASP A 297 32.67 9.83 -1.93
CA ASP A 297 32.02 11.12 -2.06
C ASP A 297 30.62 11.05 -2.70
N ARG A 298 30.01 12.22 -2.90
CA ARG A 298 28.68 12.38 -3.51
C ARG A 298 28.66 12.14 -5.02
N ALA A 299 29.78 12.30 -5.71
CA ALA A 299 29.85 12.03 -7.15
C ALA A 299 29.79 10.52 -7.41
N GLN A 300 30.49 9.72 -6.59
CA GLN A 300 30.37 8.27 -6.58
C GLN A 300 28.98 7.80 -6.11
N ALA A 301 28.38 8.45 -5.10
CA ALA A 301 26.99 8.15 -4.71
C ALA A 301 26.01 8.37 -5.88
N MET A 302 26.12 9.49 -6.60
CA MET A 302 25.30 9.76 -7.79
C MET A 302 25.58 8.77 -8.93
N GLN A 303 26.82 8.33 -9.13
CA GLN A 303 27.13 7.29 -10.11
C GLN A 303 26.48 5.96 -9.76
N GLN A 304 26.55 5.54 -8.49
CA GLN A 304 25.88 4.32 -8.03
C GLN A 304 24.37 4.39 -8.26
N ILE A 305 23.73 5.53 -7.95
CA ILE A 305 22.30 5.75 -8.22
C ILE A 305 21.95 5.67 -9.71
N ARG A 306 22.80 6.22 -10.60
CA ARG A 306 22.63 6.08 -12.06
C ARG A 306 22.77 4.62 -12.50
N ASN A 307 23.72 3.88 -11.94
CA ASN A 307 23.91 2.47 -12.27
C ASN A 307 22.73 1.62 -11.78
N ASP A 308 22.20 1.90 -10.59
CA ASP A 308 21.01 1.25 -10.03
C ASP A 308 19.76 1.57 -10.88
N GLN A 309 19.62 2.81 -11.37
CA GLN A 309 18.55 3.18 -12.31
C GLN A 309 18.69 2.40 -13.63
N ALA A 310 19.89 2.33 -14.21
CA ALA A 310 20.14 1.60 -15.45
C ALA A 310 19.85 0.10 -15.29
N TYR A 311 20.25 -0.53 -14.19
CA TYR A 311 19.90 -1.93 -13.90
C TYR A 311 18.39 -2.14 -13.73
N HIS A 312 17.70 -1.25 -13.02
CA HIS A 312 16.25 -1.35 -12.86
C HIS A 312 15.50 -1.23 -14.20
N MET A 313 15.86 -0.25 -15.03
CA MET A 313 15.19 -0.03 -16.31
C MET A 313 15.59 -1.04 -17.39
N GLN A 314 16.90 -1.26 -17.56
CA GLN A 314 17.44 -2.03 -18.68
C GLN A 314 17.72 -3.50 -18.32
N GLY A 315 17.91 -3.82 -17.04
CA GLY A 315 18.05 -5.21 -16.56
C GLY A 315 16.73 -5.83 -16.13
N ARG A 316 15.92 -5.12 -15.33
CA ARG A 316 14.65 -5.63 -14.78
C ARG A 316 13.39 -5.22 -15.55
N GLY A 317 13.52 -4.35 -16.56
CA GLY A 317 12.41 -3.91 -17.42
C GLY A 317 11.46 -2.88 -16.78
N TRP A 318 11.83 -2.27 -15.65
CA TRP A 318 10.97 -1.31 -14.95
C TRP A 318 10.95 0.05 -15.64
N CYS A 319 9.93 0.86 -15.35
CA CYS A 319 9.79 2.15 -16.01
C CYS A 319 10.79 3.22 -15.52
N ASP A 320 11.35 3.04 -14.33
CA ASP A 320 12.30 3.94 -13.66
C ASP A 320 12.91 3.24 -12.44
N LEU A 321 13.83 3.91 -11.73
CA LEU A 321 14.33 3.50 -10.42
C LEU A 321 13.18 3.09 -9.46
N GLY A 322 13.33 1.96 -8.77
CA GLY A 322 12.24 1.39 -7.96
C GLY A 322 11.84 2.19 -6.72
N TYR A 323 12.77 2.95 -6.13
CA TYR A 323 12.55 3.75 -4.92
C TYR A 323 12.13 5.19 -5.25
N ASN A 324 11.18 5.75 -4.50
CA ASN A 324 10.79 7.16 -4.63
C ASN A 324 11.92 8.12 -4.28
N VAL A 325 12.74 7.77 -3.28
CA VAL A 325 13.82 8.60 -2.73
C VAL A 325 15.02 7.72 -2.39
N ILE A 326 16.23 8.22 -2.64
CA ILE A 326 17.48 7.65 -2.12
C ILE A 326 18.14 8.62 -1.14
N VAL A 327 18.79 8.10 -0.09
CA VAL A 327 19.58 8.88 0.87
C VAL A 327 20.98 8.29 1.01
N ASP A 328 22.03 9.10 0.86
CA ASP A 328 23.43 8.66 1.04
C ASP A 328 23.93 8.77 2.50
N LYS A 329 25.11 8.19 2.76
CA LYS A 329 25.73 8.20 4.10
C LYS A 329 26.16 9.59 4.58
N PHE A 330 26.17 10.59 3.72
CA PHE A 330 26.43 11.99 4.05
C PHE A 330 25.14 12.78 4.35
N GLY A 331 23.97 12.12 4.34
CA GLY A 331 22.66 12.74 4.53
C GLY A 331 22.12 13.49 3.31
N THR A 332 22.68 13.25 2.12
CA THR A 332 22.16 13.84 0.88
C THR A 332 20.92 13.07 0.45
N ILE A 333 19.83 13.79 0.17
CA ILE A 333 18.57 13.24 -0.31
C ILE A 333 18.52 13.43 -1.83
N TYR A 334 18.17 12.37 -2.56
CA TYR A 334 18.02 12.36 -4.01
C TYR A 334 16.57 12.06 -4.37
N GLU A 335 16.00 12.82 -5.30
CA GLU A 335 14.76 12.40 -5.95
C GLU A 335 15.03 11.11 -6.71
N GLY A 336 14.43 10.01 -6.28
CA GLY A 336 14.47 8.74 -7.01
C GLY A 336 13.47 8.78 -8.15
N ARG A 337 12.47 7.90 -8.11
CA ARG A 337 11.40 7.76 -9.10
C ARG A 337 10.73 9.10 -9.46
N ALA A 338 10.59 9.40 -10.75
CA ALA A 338 10.22 10.73 -11.25
C ALA A 338 8.90 11.27 -10.69
N GLY A 339 8.92 12.51 -10.16
CA GLY A 339 7.73 13.18 -9.65
C GLY A 339 7.33 12.81 -8.22
N SER A 340 8.13 12.00 -7.52
CA SER A 340 7.86 11.54 -6.15
C SER A 340 7.86 12.66 -5.10
N LEU A 341 8.51 13.80 -5.40
CA LEU A 341 8.48 14.98 -4.53
C LEU A 341 7.13 15.71 -4.59
N ASP A 342 6.42 15.61 -5.71
CA ASP A 342 5.13 16.27 -5.91
C ASP A 342 3.97 15.31 -5.57
N LYS A 343 3.91 14.17 -6.25
CA LYS A 343 2.79 13.21 -6.17
C LYS A 343 3.11 11.99 -5.29
N ALA A 344 2.08 11.23 -4.91
CA ALA A 344 2.23 9.91 -4.29
C ALA A 344 2.51 8.86 -5.38
N VAL A 345 3.65 9.00 -6.07
CA VAL A 345 4.07 8.11 -7.17
C VAL A 345 4.23 6.68 -6.66
N ILE A 346 3.62 5.73 -7.37
CA ILE A 346 3.70 4.31 -7.02
C ILE A 346 5.09 3.79 -7.38
N GLY A 347 5.80 3.25 -6.39
CA GLY A 347 7.09 2.59 -6.57
C GLY A 347 6.97 1.17 -7.11
N VAL A 348 8.09 0.46 -7.12
CA VAL A 348 8.15 -1.00 -7.33
C VAL A 348 9.04 -1.68 -6.29
N HIS A 349 9.20 -1.01 -5.14
CA HIS A 349 10.12 -1.34 -4.04
C HIS A 349 9.53 -2.23 -2.96
N ALA A 350 8.25 -2.58 -2.99
CA ALA A 350 7.62 -3.46 -2.00
C ALA A 350 6.31 -3.97 -2.61
N GLY A 351 6.36 -5.09 -3.33
CA GLY A 351 5.19 -5.63 -4.01
C GLY A 351 4.00 -5.86 -3.06
N GLY A 352 2.80 -5.52 -3.52
CA GLY A 352 1.59 -5.50 -2.69
C GLY A 352 1.53 -4.36 -1.66
N PHE A 353 2.55 -3.50 -1.59
CA PHE A 353 2.66 -2.35 -0.68
C PHE A 353 3.13 -1.06 -1.37
N ASN A 354 3.36 -1.04 -2.69
CA ASN A 354 3.83 0.17 -3.38
C ASN A 354 2.76 1.26 -3.40
N THR A 355 1.51 0.88 -3.64
CA THR A 355 0.39 1.80 -3.81
C THR A 355 0.12 2.63 -2.54
N GLY A 356 0.52 3.90 -2.56
CA GLY A 356 0.30 4.83 -1.45
C GLY A 356 1.32 4.69 -0.31
N THR A 357 2.44 4.01 -0.51
CA THR A 357 3.60 4.15 0.38
C THR A 357 4.75 4.90 -0.30
N LEU A 358 5.62 5.50 0.51
CA LEU A 358 6.85 6.15 0.05
C LEU A 358 8.05 5.22 0.28
N GLY A 359 8.67 4.72 -0.78
CA GLY A 359 9.93 3.97 -0.70
C GLY A 359 11.14 4.89 -0.54
N VAL A 360 11.81 4.81 0.61
CA VAL A 360 13.02 5.58 0.90
C VAL A 360 14.19 4.63 1.12
N SER A 361 15.16 4.61 0.19
CA SER A 361 16.30 3.69 0.25
C SER A 361 17.59 4.35 0.74
N MET A 362 18.23 3.74 1.73
CA MET A 362 19.56 4.11 2.21
C MET A 362 20.63 3.50 1.29
N LEU A 363 21.41 4.34 0.61
CA LEU A 363 22.44 3.90 -0.33
C LEU A 363 23.59 3.19 0.40
N GLY A 364 23.66 1.87 0.22
CA GLY A 364 24.62 0.98 0.88
C GLY A 364 23.97 -0.24 1.55
N THR A 365 24.70 -0.85 2.49
CA THR A 365 24.26 -2.02 3.26
C THR A 365 24.39 -1.81 4.76
N PHE A 366 23.35 -2.18 5.51
CA PHE A 366 23.23 -1.90 6.95
C PHE A 366 22.91 -3.14 7.78
N THR A 367 23.36 -4.30 7.32
CA THR A 367 23.25 -5.57 8.07
C THR A 367 24.16 -5.55 9.30
N THR A 368 25.45 -5.23 9.12
CA THR A 368 26.44 -5.20 10.21
C THR A 368 26.87 -3.77 10.60
N VAL A 369 26.88 -2.85 9.65
CA VAL A 369 27.26 -1.43 9.79
C VAL A 369 26.02 -0.58 10.06
N ALA A 370 26.09 0.36 11.00
CA ALA A 370 24.97 1.27 11.28
C ALA A 370 24.88 2.40 10.24
N PRO A 371 23.66 2.82 9.84
CA PRO A 371 23.46 4.07 9.11
C PRO A 371 24.09 5.25 9.85
N SER A 372 24.61 6.24 9.12
CA SER A 372 25.15 7.45 9.76
C SER A 372 24.03 8.29 10.39
N PRO A 373 24.31 9.09 11.43
CA PRO A 373 23.32 10.01 11.99
C PRO A 373 22.78 11.03 10.97
N ALA A 374 23.59 11.40 9.97
CA ALA A 374 23.15 12.28 8.89
C ALA A 374 22.17 11.58 7.94
N MET A 375 22.40 10.30 7.64
CA MET A 375 21.50 9.48 6.83
C MET A 375 20.16 9.23 7.55
N THR A 376 20.17 8.86 8.83
CA THR A 376 18.91 8.61 9.57
C THR A 376 18.08 9.88 9.75
N ASP A 377 18.73 11.02 10.00
CA ASP A 377 18.08 12.33 10.05
C ASP A 377 17.51 12.75 8.68
N ALA A 378 18.24 12.53 7.59
CA ALA A 378 17.76 12.80 6.23
C ALA A 378 16.57 11.93 5.82
N VAL A 379 16.57 10.63 6.17
CA VAL A 379 15.40 9.75 6.02
C VAL A 379 14.22 10.27 6.86
N ALA A 380 14.45 10.66 8.11
CA ALA A 380 13.40 11.23 8.95
C ALA A 380 12.83 12.53 8.36
N ARG A 381 13.66 13.42 7.80
CA ARG A 381 13.23 14.67 7.16
C ARG A 381 12.31 14.41 5.96
N ILE A 382 12.71 13.55 5.03
CA ILE A 382 11.92 13.33 3.81
C ILE A 382 10.63 12.54 4.08
N VAL A 383 10.68 11.55 4.99
CA VAL A 383 9.50 10.80 5.44
C VAL A 383 8.53 11.73 6.17
N GLY A 384 9.03 12.55 7.10
CA GLY A 384 8.23 13.54 7.82
C GLY A 384 7.56 14.52 6.88
N TRP A 385 8.33 15.14 5.98
CA TRP A 385 7.81 16.12 5.04
C TRP A 385 6.76 15.54 4.08
N ARG A 386 7.04 14.39 3.44
CA ARG A 386 6.07 13.76 2.53
C ARG A 386 4.82 13.29 3.27
N LEU A 387 4.95 12.54 4.36
CA LEU A 387 3.77 12.05 5.09
C LEU A 387 2.95 13.19 5.72
N GLY A 388 3.62 14.22 6.25
CA GLY A 388 2.96 15.41 6.77
C GLY A 388 2.20 16.21 5.71
N ALA A 389 2.69 16.26 4.46
CA ALA A 389 1.96 16.87 3.34
C ALA A 389 0.64 16.15 3.00
N TYR A 390 0.49 14.88 3.41
CA TYR A 390 -0.76 14.11 3.38
C TYR A 390 -1.38 13.94 4.77
N GLY A 391 -1.07 14.79 5.75
CA GLY A 391 -1.64 14.74 7.11
C GLY A 391 -1.38 13.44 7.90
N VAL A 392 -0.38 12.66 7.51
CA VAL A 392 -0.05 11.37 8.12
C VAL A 392 1.06 11.54 9.18
N ASP A 393 0.70 11.39 10.46
CA ASP A 393 1.69 11.30 11.54
C ASP A 393 2.51 9.99 11.41
N PRO A 394 3.85 10.06 11.22
CA PRO A 394 4.71 8.87 11.04
C PRO A 394 4.85 7.98 12.28
N ARG A 395 4.43 8.45 13.46
CA ARG A 395 4.44 7.66 14.71
C ARG A 395 3.27 6.68 14.81
N GLY A 396 2.21 6.91 14.02
CA GLY A 396 1.00 6.09 14.04
C GLY A 396 1.13 4.75 13.31
N THR A 397 0.01 4.03 13.23
CA THR A 397 -0.14 2.82 12.44
C THR A 397 -1.02 3.05 11.20
N MET A 398 -0.86 2.19 10.20
CA MET A 398 -1.73 2.08 9.03
C MET A 398 -2.43 0.73 9.05
N GLN A 399 -3.70 0.72 8.63
CA GLN A 399 -4.35 -0.50 8.15
C GLN A 399 -4.19 -0.53 6.63
N TYR A 400 -3.68 -1.62 6.10
CA TYR A 400 -3.31 -1.73 4.68
C TYR A 400 -3.86 -3.04 4.10
N TRP A 401 -4.55 -2.96 2.95
CA TRP A 401 -5.05 -4.12 2.21
C TRP A 401 -4.04 -4.53 1.15
N THR A 402 -3.52 -5.76 1.22
CA THR A 402 -2.31 -6.16 0.48
C THR A 402 -2.56 -6.66 -0.95
N GLY A 403 -3.81 -6.65 -1.42
CA GLY A 403 -4.14 -7.08 -2.79
C GLY A 403 -3.69 -8.52 -3.08
N ALA A 404 -3.18 -8.76 -4.29
CA ALA A 404 -2.66 -10.05 -4.70
C ALA A 404 -1.39 -10.47 -3.94
N GLY A 405 -0.66 -9.53 -3.34
CA GLY A 405 0.46 -9.81 -2.45
C GLY A 405 1.72 -10.23 -3.20
N GLU A 406 2.03 -9.55 -4.30
CA GLU A 406 3.20 -9.72 -5.14
C GLU A 406 4.48 -9.72 -4.30
N ASN A 407 5.15 -10.87 -4.15
CA ASN A 407 6.32 -11.09 -3.27
C ASN A 407 6.15 -10.70 -1.78
N SER A 408 4.93 -10.37 -1.36
CA SER A 408 4.58 -10.00 0.01
C SER A 408 4.36 -11.24 0.88
N ARG A 409 4.66 -11.12 2.17
CA ARG A 409 4.31 -12.10 3.23
C ARG A 409 2.80 -12.17 3.51
N PHE A 410 2.03 -11.29 2.87
CA PHE A 410 0.61 -11.08 3.09
C PHE A 410 -0.13 -10.99 1.75
N THR A 411 -1.12 -11.86 1.56
CA THR A 411 -1.97 -11.91 0.36
C THR A 411 -3.44 -11.80 0.77
N ASN A 412 -4.22 -11.02 0.02
CA ASN A 412 -5.68 -10.86 0.15
C ASN A 412 -6.17 -10.65 1.59
N ARG A 413 -5.49 -9.78 2.35
CA ARG A 413 -5.86 -9.46 3.73
C ARG A 413 -5.54 -8.02 4.11
N THR A 414 -6.24 -7.52 5.13
CA THR A 414 -5.83 -6.30 5.84
C THR A 414 -4.77 -6.65 6.89
N VAL A 415 -3.73 -5.83 7.00
CA VAL A 415 -2.73 -5.87 8.06
C VAL A 415 -2.61 -4.52 8.76
N THR A 416 -2.22 -4.53 10.04
CA THR A 416 -1.93 -3.32 10.81
C THR A 416 -0.43 -3.22 11.04
N LEU A 417 0.20 -2.16 10.52
CA LEU A 417 1.65 -1.96 10.55
C LEU A 417 1.99 -0.54 11.05
N PRO A 418 3.20 -0.28 11.58
CA PRO A 418 3.69 1.08 11.78
C PRO A 418 3.71 1.85 10.45
N ARG A 419 3.41 3.15 10.46
CA ARG A 419 3.41 3.97 9.24
C ARG A 419 4.78 4.17 8.60
N VAL A 420 5.85 4.01 9.38
CA VAL A 420 7.22 3.90 8.83
C VAL A 420 7.74 2.55 9.25
N LEU A 421 7.99 1.68 8.28
CA LEU A 421 8.33 0.26 8.44
C LEU A 421 9.60 -0.08 7.64
N GLY A 422 10.21 -1.22 7.92
CA GLY A 422 11.29 -1.76 7.08
C GLY A 422 10.73 -2.70 6.02
N HIS A 423 11.44 -2.89 4.90
CA HIS A 423 10.98 -3.83 3.87
C HIS A 423 10.73 -5.25 4.39
N ARG A 424 11.60 -5.75 5.29
CA ARG A 424 11.43 -7.03 5.99
C ARG A 424 10.17 -7.17 6.85
N ASP A 425 9.39 -6.10 7.05
CA ASP A 425 8.09 -6.20 7.72
C ASP A 425 7.00 -6.72 6.78
N VAL A 426 7.21 -6.61 5.46
CA VAL A 426 6.22 -6.94 4.42
C VAL A 426 6.70 -7.96 3.37
N ALA A 427 7.99 -8.09 3.08
CA ALA A 427 8.55 -9.05 2.10
C ALA A 427 9.61 -9.98 2.72
N TYR A 428 10.00 -11.07 2.03
CA TYR A 428 10.90 -12.13 2.53
C TYR A 428 12.41 -11.78 2.55
N THR A 429 12.75 -10.50 2.44
CA THR A 429 14.10 -9.92 2.41
C THR A 429 14.75 -9.67 3.79
N ALA A 430 16.07 -9.46 3.80
CA ALA A 430 16.81 -8.91 4.93
C ALA A 430 16.79 -7.37 4.98
N CYS A 431 16.42 -6.68 3.91
CA CYS A 431 16.34 -5.22 3.81
C CYS A 431 15.48 -4.59 4.93
N PRO A 432 15.89 -3.48 5.59
CA PRO A 432 17.06 -2.63 5.34
C PRO A 432 18.34 -3.06 6.10
N GLY A 433 18.49 -4.33 6.44
CA GLY A 433 19.59 -4.86 7.28
C GLY A 433 19.37 -4.59 8.77
N ASP A 434 20.00 -5.38 9.65
CA ASP A 434 19.68 -5.38 11.09
C ASP A 434 19.98 -4.05 11.79
N ARG A 435 21.09 -3.40 11.45
CA ARG A 435 21.41 -2.07 12.00
C ARG A 435 20.54 -0.99 11.39
N GLY A 436 20.17 -1.11 10.11
CA GLY A 436 19.20 -0.22 9.46
C GLY A 436 17.84 -0.30 10.15
N TYR A 437 17.32 -1.51 10.33
CA TYR A 437 16.04 -1.81 10.95
C TYR A 437 15.96 -1.32 12.41
N ALA A 438 17.06 -1.42 13.16
CA ALA A 438 17.16 -0.87 14.52
C ALA A 438 16.93 0.65 14.61
N THR A 439 17.09 1.40 13.51
CA THR A 439 16.86 2.86 13.50
C THR A 439 15.40 3.28 13.32
N LEU A 440 14.50 2.38 12.89
CA LEU A 440 13.14 2.74 12.48
C LEU A 440 12.32 3.43 13.58
N ALA A 441 12.51 3.06 14.85
CA ALA A 441 11.83 3.71 15.97
C ALA A 441 12.30 5.16 16.17
N ALA A 442 13.59 5.44 15.99
CA ALA A 442 14.15 6.77 16.04
C ALA A 442 13.69 7.61 14.83
N ILE A 443 13.68 7.02 13.63
CA ILE A 443 13.17 7.66 12.41
C ILE A 443 11.70 8.05 12.57
N ARG A 444 10.82 7.15 13.06
CA ARG A 444 9.40 7.48 13.35
C ARG A 444 9.25 8.68 14.28
N SER A 445 10.05 8.72 15.35
CA SER A 445 10.02 9.80 16.34
C SER A 445 10.48 11.13 15.74
N ALA A 446 11.63 11.14 15.05
CA ALA A 446 12.20 12.34 14.43
C ALA A 446 11.36 12.87 13.27
N ALA A 447 10.80 11.98 12.43
CA ALA A 447 9.98 12.35 11.28
C ALA A 447 8.73 13.17 11.66
N ALA A 448 8.16 12.95 12.85
CA ALA A 448 7.03 13.76 13.34
C ALA A 448 7.40 15.23 13.57
N GLY A 449 8.67 15.54 13.82
CA GLY A 449 9.19 16.92 13.90
C GLY A 449 9.48 17.55 12.53
N TYR A 450 9.37 16.79 11.44
CA TYR A 450 9.67 17.22 10.07
C TYR A 450 8.47 17.21 9.13
N ALA A 451 7.25 16.96 9.63
CA ALA A 451 6.04 17.33 8.92
C ALA A 451 6.13 18.81 8.50
N PRO A 452 5.60 19.21 7.32
CA PRO A 452 5.43 20.62 7.02
C PRO A 452 4.52 21.16 8.13
N GLY A 453 5.07 22.00 9.00
CA GLY A 453 4.39 22.37 10.24
C GLY A 453 3.04 22.97 9.91
N THR A 454 1.96 22.32 10.36
CA THR A 454 0.59 22.81 10.17
C THR A 454 0.56 24.29 10.48
N THR A 455 0.33 25.14 9.47
CA THR A 455 0.28 26.58 9.74
C THR A 455 -1.04 26.90 10.41
N THR A 456 -1.11 28.00 11.17
CA THR A 456 -2.38 28.48 11.72
C THR A 456 -3.41 28.73 10.61
N SER A 457 -2.97 29.06 9.40
CA SER A 457 -3.81 29.15 8.20
C SER A 457 -4.35 27.80 7.71
N ASP A 458 -3.52 26.75 7.67
CA ASP A 458 -3.95 25.41 7.24
C ASP A 458 -4.94 24.79 8.23
N ALA A 459 -4.67 24.98 9.53
CA ALA A 459 -5.59 24.62 10.59
C ALA A 459 -6.89 25.44 10.53
N ALA A 460 -6.83 26.74 10.23
CA ALA A 460 -8.02 27.57 10.05
C ALA A 460 -8.88 27.11 8.86
N SER A 461 -8.26 26.57 7.81
CA SER A 461 -8.96 25.99 6.65
C SER A 461 -9.77 24.75 7.05
N LEU A 462 -9.16 23.85 7.83
CA LEU A 462 -9.83 22.68 8.42
C LEU A 462 -10.99 23.10 9.34
N VAL A 463 -10.77 24.06 10.26
CA VAL A 463 -11.80 24.51 11.20
C VAL A 463 -13.01 25.11 10.47
N LYS A 464 -12.78 25.97 9.47
CA LYS A 464 -13.87 26.52 8.63
C LYS A 464 -14.66 25.42 7.93
N ALA A 465 -13.96 24.45 7.34
CA ALA A 465 -14.58 23.31 6.67
C ALA A 465 -15.46 22.48 7.61
N LEU A 466 -14.93 22.11 8.79
CA LEU A 466 -15.64 21.28 9.77
C LEU A 466 -16.88 21.98 10.35
N TYR A 467 -16.80 23.28 10.65
CA TYR A 467 -17.97 24.03 11.09
C TYR A 467 -19.06 24.08 10.00
N THR A 468 -18.68 24.30 8.74
CA THR A 468 -19.66 24.30 7.64
C THR A 468 -20.29 22.91 7.45
N ASP A 469 -19.49 21.84 7.36
CA ASP A 469 -20.00 20.51 7.00
C ASP A 469 -20.67 19.76 8.18
N LEU A 470 -20.36 20.10 9.43
CA LEU A 470 -20.97 19.46 10.61
C LEU A 470 -22.08 20.33 11.25
N LEU A 471 -21.89 21.65 11.29
CA LEU A 471 -22.75 22.60 12.02
C LEU A 471 -23.55 23.55 11.10
N ASP A 472 -23.47 23.39 9.77
CA ASP A 472 -24.22 24.18 8.78
C ASP A 472 -24.05 25.71 8.94
N ARG A 473 -22.86 26.14 9.39
CA ARG A 473 -22.55 27.56 9.57
C ARG A 473 -21.05 27.85 9.48
N PRO A 474 -20.65 29.10 9.18
CA PRO A 474 -19.25 29.51 9.33
C PRO A 474 -18.79 29.46 10.79
N ALA A 475 -17.53 29.07 10.98
CA ALA A 475 -16.84 29.21 12.27
C ALA A 475 -16.67 30.69 12.64
N GLU A 476 -16.94 31.02 13.90
CA GLU A 476 -16.67 32.35 14.45
C GLU A 476 -15.16 32.60 14.56
N ALA A 477 -14.72 33.86 14.39
CA ALA A 477 -13.30 34.22 14.37
C ALA A 477 -12.51 33.71 15.59
N GLY A 478 -13.08 33.86 16.80
CA GLY A 478 -12.46 33.33 18.04
C GLY A 478 -12.38 31.80 18.08
N GLY A 479 -13.40 31.11 17.55
CA GLY A 479 -13.40 29.65 17.40
C GLY A 479 -12.34 29.18 16.41
N VAL A 480 -12.19 29.87 15.27
CA VAL A 480 -11.12 29.62 14.31
C VAL A 480 -9.75 29.78 14.98
N THR A 481 -9.49 30.89 15.67
CA THR A 481 -8.20 31.12 16.34
C THR A 481 -7.88 30.05 17.39
N SER A 482 -8.81 29.75 18.29
CA SER A 482 -8.60 28.78 19.37
C SER A 482 -8.37 27.36 18.85
N TRP A 483 -9.23 26.87 17.95
CA TRP A 483 -9.06 25.52 17.39
C TRP A 483 -7.84 25.41 16.50
N SER A 484 -7.52 26.44 15.71
CA SER A 484 -6.30 26.43 14.90
C SER A 484 -5.06 26.33 15.78
N SER A 485 -5.03 27.05 16.90
CA SER A 485 -3.91 26.98 17.86
C SER A 485 -3.77 25.59 18.48
N LEU A 486 -4.87 24.92 18.83
CA LEU A 486 -4.87 23.56 19.39
C LEU A 486 -4.43 22.50 18.37
N LEU A 487 -4.87 22.62 17.10
CA LEU A 487 -4.43 21.77 16.00
C LEU A 487 -2.91 21.91 15.73
N VAL A 488 -2.40 23.14 15.71
CA VAL A 488 -0.96 23.44 15.59
C VAL A 488 -0.17 22.88 16.79
N GLN A 489 -0.79 22.82 17.98
CA GLN A 489 -0.22 22.23 19.20
C GLN A 489 -0.38 20.69 19.28
N GLY A 490 -0.94 20.04 18.25
CA GLY A 490 -0.99 18.58 18.13
C GLY A 490 -2.31 17.92 18.56
N THR A 491 -3.38 18.67 18.77
CA THR A 491 -4.75 18.10 18.82
C THR A 491 -5.11 17.51 17.46
N SER A 492 -5.72 16.32 17.40
CA SER A 492 -6.06 15.71 16.12
C SER A 492 -7.35 16.26 15.52
N SER A 493 -7.48 16.18 14.19
CA SER A 493 -8.72 16.50 13.48
C SER A 493 -9.90 15.64 13.96
N ALA A 494 -9.64 14.39 14.33
CA ALA A 494 -10.63 13.47 14.88
C ALA A 494 -11.14 13.93 16.26
N ASP A 495 -10.27 14.47 17.12
CA ASP A 495 -10.68 15.04 18.41
C ASP A 495 -11.57 16.27 18.22
N LEU A 496 -11.22 17.15 17.27
CA LEU A 496 -12.05 18.30 16.91
C LEU A 496 -13.43 17.86 16.38
N VAL A 497 -13.48 16.87 15.47
CA VAL A 497 -14.74 16.29 15.00
C VAL A 497 -15.55 15.69 16.17
N GLY A 498 -14.90 14.98 17.08
CA GLY A 498 -15.52 14.45 18.29
C GLY A 498 -16.14 15.54 19.16
N VAL A 499 -15.42 16.65 19.40
CA VAL A 499 -15.95 17.79 20.16
C VAL A 499 -17.14 18.44 19.44
N LEU A 500 -17.03 18.73 18.15
CA LEU A 500 -18.11 19.36 17.38
C LEU A 500 -19.36 18.47 17.33
N THR A 501 -19.20 17.17 17.08
CA THR A 501 -20.33 16.22 17.04
C THR A 501 -20.93 15.93 18.42
N SER A 502 -20.18 16.14 19.51
CA SER A 502 -20.71 16.08 20.87
C SER A 502 -21.57 17.29 21.26
N SER A 503 -21.53 18.39 20.50
CA SER A 503 -22.21 19.64 20.86
C SER A 503 -23.74 19.56 20.80
N THR A 504 -24.42 20.37 21.62
CA THR A 504 -25.89 20.53 21.56
C THR A 504 -26.35 21.06 20.20
N GLU A 505 -25.55 21.90 19.56
CA GLU A 505 -25.78 22.44 18.22
C GLU A 505 -25.86 21.32 17.18
N TYR A 506 -24.83 20.48 17.11
CA TYR A 506 -24.80 19.32 16.21
C TYR A 506 -25.99 18.37 16.44
N ARG A 507 -26.28 18.03 17.70
CA ARG A 507 -27.42 17.17 18.05
C ARG A 507 -28.75 17.77 17.58
N THR A 508 -28.93 19.09 17.74
CA THR A 508 -30.14 19.79 17.32
C THR A 508 -30.30 19.82 15.81
N LEU A 509 -29.20 20.04 15.06
CA LEU A 509 -29.20 20.00 13.60
C LEU A 509 -29.52 18.59 13.08
N ARG A 510 -28.86 17.54 13.59
CA ARG A 510 -29.13 16.16 13.15
C ARG A 510 -30.56 15.71 13.46
N VAL A 511 -31.12 16.11 14.62
CA VAL A 511 -32.55 15.86 14.92
C VAL A 511 -33.45 16.58 13.91
N ARG A 512 -33.19 17.86 13.60
CA ARG A 512 -33.98 18.61 12.60
C ARG A 512 -33.90 17.95 11.21
N GLU A 513 -32.69 17.63 10.76
CA GLU A 513 -32.49 16.93 9.48
C GLU A 513 -33.24 15.60 9.42
N ALA A 514 -33.24 14.80 10.50
CA ALA A 514 -34.00 13.56 10.56
C ALA A 514 -35.52 13.81 10.40
N TYR A 515 -36.07 14.83 11.06
CA TYR A 515 -37.47 15.23 10.89
C TYR A 515 -37.78 15.63 9.43
N GLU A 516 -36.91 16.44 8.82
CA GLU A 516 -37.13 16.99 7.49
C GLU A 516 -36.93 15.94 6.38
N GLN A 517 -35.91 15.08 6.50
CA GLN A 517 -35.60 14.03 5.52
C GLN A 517 -36.52 12.80 5.62
N VAL A 518 -36.96 12.43 6.83
CA VAL A 518 -37.79 11.21 7.03
C VAL A 518 -39.28 11.54 7.06
N LEU A 519 -39.68 12.63 7.74
CA LEU A 519 -41.09 12.97 7.96
C LEU A 519 -41.57 14.15 7.10
N GLY A 520 -40.68 14.81 6.34
CA GLY A 520 -41.04 15.88 5.41
C GLY A 520 -41.47 17.19 6.06
N ARG A 521 -41.16 17.40 7.35
CA ARG A 521 -41.53 18.59 8.13
C ARG A 521 -40.49 18.94 9.18
N SER A 522 -40.48 20.18 9.64
CA SER A 522 -39.66 20.57 10.80
C SER A 522 -40.26 20.09 12.13
N PRO A 523 -39.45 19.92 13.19
CA PRO A 523 -39.94 19.58 14.53
C PRO A 523 -40.64 20.76 15.22
N ASP A 524 -41.53 20.45 16.15
CA ASP A 524 -41.94 21.40 17.18
C ASP A 524 -40.85 21.55 18.27
N ALA A 525 -40.90 22.64 19.03
CA ALA A 525 -39.88 22.97 20.02
C ALA A 525 -39.77 21.94 21.16
N GLY A 526 -40.88 21.30 21.56
CA GLY A 526 -40.89 20.28 22.60
C GLY A 526 -40.32 18.95 22.10
N GLY A 527 -40.74 18.52 20.90
CA GLY A 527 -40.22 17.34 20.22
C GLY A 527 -38.71 17.41 20.02
N ALA A 528 -38.19 18.49 19.44
CA ALA A 528 -36.75 18.68 19.25
C ALA A 528 -35.97 18.61 20.58
N ALA A 529 -36.42 19.33 21.61
CA ALA A 529 -35.78 19.35 22.91
C ALA A 529 -35.75 17.97 23.59
N GLY A 530 -36.83 17.19 23.47
CA GLY A 530 -36.94 15.83 24.00
C GLY A 530 -35.88 14.88 23.41
N TRP A 531 -35.73 14.87 22.09
CA TRP A 531 -34.70 14.07 21.41
C TRP A 531 -33.29 14.53 21.79
N VAL A 532 -33.00 15.83 21.74
CA VAL A 532 -31.68 16.37 22.11
C VAL A 532 -31.32 16.01 23.55
N ALA A 533 -32.28 16.05 24.49
CA ALA A 533 -32.06 15.64 25.87
C ALA A 533 -31.85 14.12 26.04
N ALA A 534 -32.50 13.28 25.24
CA ALA A 534 -32.26 11.84 25.21
C ALA A 534 -30.84 11.50 24.71
N ILE A 535 -30.40 12.18 23.66
CA ILE A 535 -29.05 12.03 23.11
C ILE A 535 -28.00 12.59 24.09
N ALA A 536 -28.27 13.74 24.71
CA ALA A 536 -27.40 14.34 25.74
C ALA A 536 -27.18 13.39 26.94
N ALA A 537 -28.21 12.65 27.34
CA ALA A 537 -28.15 11.64 28.39
C ALA A 537 -27.52 10.29 27.96
N GLY A 538 -27.03 10.17 26.71
CA GLY A 538 -26.46 8.93 26.19
C GLY A 538 -27.47 7.78 25.99
N ARG A 539 -28.78 8.06 26.03
CA ARG A 539 -29.84 7.05 25.87
C ARG A 539 -30.12 6.70 24.41
N LEU A 540 -29.74 7.57 23.49
CA LEU A 540 -29.88 7.44 22.03
C LEU A 540 -28.68 8.11 21.35
N THR A 541 -28.34 7.68 20.14
CA THR A 541 -27.45 8.44 19.24
C THR A 541 -28.28 9.41 18.37
N VAL A 542 -27.61 10.30 17.63
CA VAL A 542 -28.31 11.12 16.61
C VAL A 542 -28.91 10.25 15.50
N ASP A 543 -28.29 9.12 15.21
CA ASP A 543 -28.64 8.20 14.14
C ASP A 543 -29.82 7.28 14.52
N ASP A 544 -29.95 6.95 15.82
CA ASP A 544 -31.13 6.26 16.36
C ASP A 544 -32.42 7.06 16.14
N VAL A 545 -32.36 8.39 16.20
CA VAL A 545 -33.55 9.24 15.97
C VAL A 545 -34.06 9.07 14.53
N GLN A 546 -33.14 9.06 13.55
CA GLN A 546 -33.50 8.85 12.15
C GLN A 546 -34.09 7.44 11.94
N ARG A 547 -33.48 6.41 12.54
CA ARG A 547 -34.01 5.04 12.52
C ARG A 547 -35.43 4.96 13.12
N LEU A 548 -35.64 5.53 14.30
CA LEU A 548 -36.94 5.55 14.98
C LEU A 548 -38.03 6.30 14.20
N PHE A 549 -37.68 7.27 13.35
CA PHE A 549 -38.65 7.92 12.47
C PHE A 549 -39.10 7.01 11.31
N TYR A 550 -38.23 6.16 10.75
CA TYR A 550 -38.66 5.13 9.79
C TYR A 550 -39.58 4.07 10.43
N GLU A 551 -39.46 3.85 11.74
CA GLU A 551 -40.34 2.96 12.51
C GLU A 551 -41.70 3.61 12.88
N SER A 552 -41.87 4.90 12.62
CA SER A 552 -43.01 5.68 13.12
C SER A 552 -44.33 5.44 12.36
N PRO A 553 -45.49 5.58 13.02
CA PRO A 553 -46.79 5.61 12.34
C PRO A 553 -46.91 6.72 11.29
N GLU A 554 -46.21 7.83 11.48
CA GLU A 554 -46.22 8.97 10.55
C GLU A 554 -45.55 8.61 9.22
N PHE A 555 -44.36 8.00 9.27
CA PHE A 555 -43.68 7.49 8.08
C PHE A 555 -44.50 6.39 7.37
N TYR A 556 -45.19 5.52 8.13
CA TYR A 556 -46.10 4.52 7.56
C TYR A 556 -47.27 5.14 6.78
N GLN A 557 -47.88 6.21 7.31
CA GLN A 557 -48.94 6.94 6.60
C GLN A 557 -48.40 7.62 5.34
N ALA A 558 -47.24 8.30 5.44
CA ALA A 558 -46.57 8.94 4.31
C ALA A 558 -46.16 7.94 3.20
N ALA A 559 -45.82 6.70 3.57
CA ALA A 559 -45.54 5.60 2.66
C ALA A 559 -46.79 4.98 1.98
N GLY A 560 -47.98 5.55 2.16
CA GLY A 560 -49.22 5.08 1.53
C GLY A 560 -50.02 4.09 2.37
N ALA A 561 -49.76 4.01 3.68
CA ALA A 561 -50.59 3.32 4.68
C ALA A 561 -50.90 1.83 4.42
N THR A 562 -50.03 1.13 3.68
CA THR A 562 -50.07 -0.32 3.49
C THR A 562 -48.69 -0.93 3.75
N ASP A 563 -48.65 -2.18 4.23
CA ASP A 563 -47.39 -2.85 4.57
C ASP A 563 -46.47 -3.04 3.35
N ALA A 564 -47.04 -3.36 2.18
CA ALA A 564 -46.30 -3.48 0.93
C ALA A 564 -45.67 -2.15 0.46
N ALA A 565 -46.39 -1.03 0.60
CA ALA A 565 -45.88 0.29 0.23
C ALA A 565 -44.87 0.81 1.26
N PHE A 566 -45.08 0.54 2.55
CA PHE A 566 -44.10 0.80 3.62
C PHE A 566 -42.78 0.07 3.39
N VAL A 567 -42.79 -1.24 3.11
CA VAL A 567 -41.57 -2.01 2.81
C VAL A 567 -40.86 -1.42 1.58
N THR A 568 -41.63 -1.11 0.52
CA THR A 568 -41.09 -0.46 -0.69
C THR A 568 -40.39 0.86 -0.35
N ARG A 569 -41.03 1.70 0.46
CA ARG A 569 -40.51 3.00 0.84
C ARG A 569 -39.26 2.91 1.72
N VAL A 570 -39.20 1.95 2.64
CA VAL A 570 -37.98 1.67 3.46
C VAL A 570 -36.80 1.31 2.55
N TYR A 571 -37.02 0.44 1.57
CA TYR A 571 -36.00 0.05 0.60
C TYR A 571 -35.52 1.24 -0.25
N GLU A 572 -36.43 2.06 -0.77
CA GLU A 572 -36.08 3.25 -1.54
C GLU A 572 -35.19 4.22 -0.76
N VAL A 573 -35.53 4.53 0.50
CA VAL A 573 -34.81 5.54 1.29
C VAL A 573 -33.52 5.02 1.94
N MET A 574 -33.43 3.72 2.25
CA MET A 574 -32.23 3.15 2.90
C MET A 574 -31.25 2.54 1.91
N LEU A 575 -31.72 1.97 0.79
CA LEU A 575 -30.90 1.24 -0.19
C LEU A 575 -30.79 1.94 -1.54
N GLY A 576 -31.68 2.89 -1.85
CA GLY A 576 -31.73 3.57 -3.15
C GLY A 576 -32.36 2.73 -4.28
N ARG A 577 -33.03 1.62 -3.94
CA ARG A 577 -33.69 0.70 -4.89
C ARG A 577 -35.06 0.24 -4.38
N ALA A 578 -35.91 -0.26 -5.27
CA ALA A 578 -37.11 -0.98 -4.86
C ALA A 578 -36.77 -2.42 -4.37
N PRO A 579 -37.61 -3.04 -3.53
CA PRO A 579 -37.48 -4.44 -3.15
C PRO A 579 -37.93 -5.36 -4.29
N GLY A 580 -37.24 -6.49 -4.45
CA GLY A 580 -37.76 -7.60 -5.24
C GLY A 580 -39.05 -8.18 -4.64
N ALA A 581 -39.83 -8.90 -5.45
CA ALA A 581 -41.11 -9.45 -4.99
C ALA A 581 -40.94 -10.35 -3.74
N ALA A 582 -39.95 -11.25 -3.74
CA ALA A 582 -39.66 -12.11 -2.60
C ALA A 582 -39.21 -11.34 -1.34
N GLU A 583 -38.39 -10.29 -1.48
CA GLU A 583 -37.98 -9.45 -0.36
C GLU A 583 -39.18 -8.75 0.29
N ARG A 584 -40.04 -8.15 -0.55
CA ARG A 584 -41.25 -7.47 -0.10
C ARG A 584 -42.21 -8.43 0.61
N ASP A 585 -42.48 -9.58 -0.01
CA ASP A 585 -43.45 -10.54 0.51
C ASP A 585 -42.94 -11.21 1.81
N PHE A 586 -41.63 -11.42 1.95
CA PHE A 586 -40.97 -11.82 3.20
C PHE A 586 -41.18 -10.80 4.32
N TRP A 587 -40.94 -9.51 4.06
CA TRP A 587 -41.11 -8.48 5.07
C TRP A 587 -42.58 -8.25 5.44
N VAL A 588 -43.51 -8.33 4.50
CA VAL A 588 -44.95 -8.27 4.79
C VAL A 588 -45.39 -9.44 5.68
N ALA A 589 -44.89 -10.65 5.44
CA ALA A 589 -45.13 -11.80 6.32
C ALA A 589 -44.54 -11.59 7.72
N ARG A 590 -43.33 -11.01 7.83
CA ARG A 590 -42.71 -10.62 9.12
C ARG A 590 -43.53 -9.56 9.87
N ILE A 591 -44.06 -8.55 9.19
CA ILE A 591 -44.95 -7.54 9.81
C ILE A 591 -46.17 -8.22 10.43
N ALA A 592 -46.83 -9.13 9.71
CA ALA A 592 -48.02 -9.83 10.20
C ALA A 592 -47.75 -10.73 11.42
N ALA A 593 -46.52 -11.24 11.56
CA ALA A 593 -46.09 -12.05 12.70
C ALA A 593 -45.50 -11.24 13.88
N GLY A 594 -45.35 -9.92 13.73
CA GLY A 594 -44.59 -9.08 14.66
C GLY A 594 -45.00 -7.62 14.61
N ASN A 595 -44.08 -6.75 14.16
CA ASN A 595 -44.35 -5.32 14.00
C ASN A 595 -43.50 -4.70 12.88
N ARG A 596 -43.89 -3.50 12.43
CA ARG A 596 -43.24 -2.77 11.32
C ARG A 596 -41.81 -2.33 11.62
N GLY A 597 -41.46 -2.11 12.89
CA GLY A 597 -40.12 -1.72 13.29
C GLY A 597 -39.06 -2.75 12.91
N GLN A 598 -39.43 -4.03 12.85
CA GLN A 598 -38.53 -5.11 12.42
C GLN A 598 -38.02 -4.93 10.97
N VAL A 599 -38.81 -4.31 10.08
CA VAL A 599 -38.38 -4.04 8.70
C VAL A 599 -37.35 -2.92 8.67
N ALA A 600 -37.65 -1.77 9.29
CA ALA A 600 -36.75 -0.63 9.30
C ALA A 600 -35.45 -0.97 10.04
N ALA A 601 -35.51 -1.64 11.20
CA ALA A 601 -34.32 -2.09 11.93
C ALA A 601 -33.51 -3.13 11.14
N GLY A 602 -34.18 -4.12 10.52
CA GLY A 602 -33.51 -5.17 9.74
C GLY A 602 -32.83 -4.64 8.47
N VAL A 603 -33.50 -3.76 7.71
CA VAL A 603 -32.90 -3.12 6.54
C VAL A 603 -31.79 -2.16 6.96
N TRP A 604 -31.99 -1.36 8.02
CA TRP A 604 -30.96 -0.43 8.53
C TRP A 604 -29.67 -1.15 8.95
N ALA A 605 -29.79 -2.30 9.61
CA ALA A 605 -28.67 -3.13 10.05
C ALA A 605 -28.05 -4.00 8.94
N SER A 606 -28.55 -3.93 7.69
CA SER A 606 -27.96 -4.66 6.57
C SER A 606 -26.63 -4.03 6.11
N LEU A 607 -25.73 -4.87 5.58
CA LEU A 607 -24.47 -4.40 4.97
C LEU A 607 -24.73 -3.48 3.77
N GLU A 608 -25.78 -3.72 3.00
CA GLU A 608 -26.16 -2.86 1.86
C GLU A 608 -26.50 -1.44 2.33
N ALA A 609 -27.36 -1.31 3.35
CA ALA A 609 -27.71 -0.01 3.91
C ALA A 609 -26.51 0.69 4.58
N ALA A 610 -25.67 -0.07 5.30
CA ALA A 610 -24.44 0.45 5.88
C ALA A 610 -23.47 1.00 4.81
N GLN A 611 -23.30 0.29 3.70
CA GLN A 611 -22.50 0.74 2.56
C GLN A 611 -23.07 2.01 1.89
N GLN A 612 -24.40 2.13 1.80
CA GLN A 612 -25.04 3.35 1.28
C GLN A 612 -24.85 4.55 2.21
N ARG A 613 -25.00 4.38 3.53
CA ARG A 613 -24.76 5.45 4.52
C ARG A 613 -23.29 5.87 4.56
N ALA A 614 -22.35 4.92 4.53
CA ALA A 614 -20.93 5.20 4.36
C ALA A 614 -20.62 5.98 3.07
N SER A 615 -21.28 5.64 1.95
CA SER A 615 -21.18 6.39 0.69
C SER A 615 -21.74 7.82 0.80
N GLY A 616 -22.78 8.02 1.61
CA GLY A 616 -23.28 9.35 1.98
C GLY A 616 -22.20 10.21 2.65
N TYR A 617 -21.50 9.68 3.66
CA TYR A 617 -20.40 10.40 4.31
C TYR A 617 -19.24 10.74 3.36
N TYR A 618 -18.90 9.83 2.44
CA TYR A 618 -17.90 10.11 1.41
C TYR A 618 -18.30 11.31 0.54
N ARG A 619 -19.56 11.35 0.06
CA ARG A 619 -20.05 12.47 -0.76
C ARG A 619 -20.07 13.79 0.03
N THR A 620 -20.55 13.78 1.27
CA THR A 620 -20.58 14.97 2.13
C THR A 620 -19.18 15.49 2.46
N PHE A 621 -18.32 14.63 3.02
CA PHE A 621 -17.03 15.04 3.59
C PHE A 621 -15.89 15.04 2.57
N LEU A 622 -15.84 14.08 1.64
CA LEU A 622 -14.76 13.97 0.65
C LEU A 622 -15.14 14.51 -0.74
N GLY A 623 -16.44 14.76 -0.99
CA GLY A 623 -16.91 15.33 -2.25
C GLY A 623 -16.93 14.38 -3.44
N ARG A 624 -16.89 13.07 -3.18
CA ARG A 624 -16.85 11.99 -4.17
C ARG A 624 -17.51 10.73 -3.63
N ASP A 625 -17.84 9.77 -4.49
CA ASP A 625 -18.22 8.43 -4.05
C ASP A 625 -17.00 7.61 -3.56
N PRO A 626 -17.21 6.60 -2.69
CA PRO A 626 -16.18 5.67 -2.30
C PRO A 626 -15.88 4.67 -3.42
N GLU A 627 -14.58 4.40 -3.61
CA GLU A 627 -14.09 3.20 -4.27
C GLU A 627 -14.60 1.93 -3.59
N TRP A 628 -14.54 0.78 -4.29
CA TRP A 628 -15.06 -0.49 -3.80
C TRP A 628 -14.52 -0.88 -2.41
N SER A 629 -13.21 -0.77 -2.21
CA SER A 629 -12.55 -1.10 -0.93
C SER A 629 -13.00 -0.17 0.20
N GLY A 630 -13.06 1.15 -0.04
CA GLY A 630 -13.58 2.13 0.91
C GLY A 630 -15.05 1.87 1.28
N ARG A 631 -15.89 1.54 0.29
CA ARG A 631 -17.30 1.20 0.50
C ARG A 631 -17.46 -0.03 1.39
N VAL A 632 -16.73 -1.11 1.09
CA VAL A 632 -16.76 -2.35 1.87
C VAL A 632 -16.22 -2.13 3.29
N TYR A 633 -15.06 -1.49 3.43
CA TYR A 633 -14.42 -1.25 4.73
C TYR A 633 -15.30 -0.39 5.65
N TRP A 634 -15.76 0.77 5.18
CA TRP A 634 -16.57 1.66 6.01
C TRP A 634 -17.98 1.13 6.25
N GLY A 635 -18.55 0.35 5.31
CA GLY A 635 -19.79 -0.38 5.55
C GLY A 635 -19.68 -1.38 6.70
N GLN A 636 -18.58 -2.15 6.76
CA GLN A 636 -18.32 -3.06 7.88
C GLN A 636 -18.06 -2.31 9.19
N GLN A 637 -17.22 -1.27 9.19
CA GLN A 637 -16.96 -0.47 10.39
C GLN A 637 -18.21 0.24 10.92
N LEU A 638 -19.18 0.57 10.06
CA LEU A 638 -20.46 1.13 10.48
C LEU A 638 -21.28 0.10 11.27
N LEU A 639 -21.33 -1.16 10.82
CA LEU A 639 -22.02 -2.25 11.53
C LEU A 639 -21.33 -2.59 12.86
N GLU A 640 -20.00 -2.69 12.86
CA GLU A 640 -19.21 -3.09 14.04
C GLU A 640 -19.12 -2.01 15.12
N ARG A 641 -19.02 -0.73 14.72
CA ARG A 641 -18.64 0.38 15.61
C ARG A 641 -19.60 1.57 15.60
N GLY A 642 -20.61 1.54 14.73
CA GLY A 642 -21.61 2.59 14.62
C GLY A 642 -21.18 3.82 13.82
N GLU A 643 -22.19 4.59 13.45
CA GLU A 643 -22.16 5.79 12.61
C GLU A 643 -21.13 6.84 13.07
N GLY A 644 -21.04 7.08 14.39
CA GLY A 644 -20.16 8.10 14.96
C GLY A 644 -18.67 7.83 14.70
N VAL A 645 -18.25 6.55 14.71
CA VAL A 645 -16.85 6.17 14.46
C VAL A 645 -16.51 6.36 12.97
N VAL A 646 -17.42 5.97 12.08
CA VAL A 646 -17.25 6.15 10.62
C VAL A 646 -17.19 7.63 10.26
N ARG A 647 -18.13 8.42 10.80
CA ARG A 647 -18.18 9.88 10.62
C ARG A 647 -16.90 10.57 11.10
N THR A 648 -16.43 10.20 12.29
CA THR A 648 -15.19 10.75 12.87
C THR A 648 -13.96 10.32 12.08
N GLY A 649 -13.90 9.07 11.62
CA GLY A 649 -12.82 8.56 10.79
C GLY A 649 -12.72 9.24 9.43
N ILE A 650 -13.86 9.52 8.77
CA ILE A 650 -13.89 10.17 7.45
C ILE A 650 -13.67 11.68 7.57
N ALA A 651 -14.41 12.38 8.43
CA ALA A 651 -14.28 13.85 8.57
C ALA A 651 -13.00 14.26 9.32
N GLY A 652 -12.43 13.37 10.16
CA GLY A 652 -11.13 13.54 10.79
C GLY A 652 -9.96 13.04 9.93
N SER A 653 -10.20 12.55 8.71
CA SER A 653 -9.15 12.05 7.82
C SER A 653 -8.29 13.16 7.24
N ALA A 654 -7.09 12.80 6.80
CA ALA A 654 -6.25 13.74 6.07
C ALA A 654 -6.75 14.02 4.63
N GLU A 655 -7.53 13.12 4.02
CA GLU A 655 -8.20 13.40 2.74
C GLU A 655 -9.21 14.54 2.91
N TYR A 656 -9.96 14.54 4.03
CA TYR A 656 -10.82 15.66 4.40
C TYR A 656 -10.03 16.96 4.60
N TRP A 657 -8.86 16.89 5.26
CA TRP A 657 -7.99 18.07 5.43
C TRP A 657 -7.51 18.62 4.09
N ALA A 658 -7.02 17.76 3.18
CA ALA A 658 -6.60 18.18 1.84
C ALA A 658 -7.73 18.90 1.09
N ARG A 659 -8.96 18.35 1.14
CA ARG A 659 -10.16 19.02 0.60
C ARG A 659 -10.45 20.36 1.29
N ALA A 660 -10.29 20.45 2.60
CA ALA A 660 -10.52 21.68 3.36
C ALA A 660 -9.57 22.81 2.95
N LEU A 661 -8.29 22.51 2.68
CA LEU A 661 -7.32 23.48 2.15
C LEU A 661 -7.74 24.02 0.77
N THR A 662 -8.28 23.16 -0.09
CA THR A 662 -8.80 23.57 -1.41
C THR A 662 -10.07 24.41 -1.30
N ARG A 663 -11.00 24.09 -0.37
CA ARG A 663 -12.26 24.83 -0.22
C ARG A 663 -12.12 26.17 0.52
N TYR A 664 -11.16 26.28 1.44
CA TYR A 664 -10.94 27.47 2.27
C TYR A 664 -9.48 27.90 2.24
N PRO A 665 -8.92 28.25 1.07
CA PRO A 665 -7.50 28.54 0.92
C PRO A 665 -7.05 29.65 1.89
N ALA A 666 -5.80 29.56 2.32
CA ALA A 666 -5.16 30.62 3.10
C ALA A 666 -5.22 31.93 2.30
N VAL A 667 -5.70 33.00 2.92
CA VAL A 667 -5.62 34.34 2.33
C VAL A 667 -4.15 34.76 2.39
N SER A 668 -3.51 34.87 1.23
CA SER A 668 -2.15 35.42 1.11
C SER A 668 -2.13 36.84 1.70
N ALA A 669 -1.28 37.04 2.71
CA ALA A 669 -1.08 38.33 3.37
C ALA A 669 -0.26 39.31 2.51
#